data_AF-A0A2H6A448-F1
#
_entry.id   AF-A0A2H6A448-F1
#
_cell.length_a   1.000
_cell.length_b   1.000
_cell.length_c   1.000
_cell.angle_alpha   90.00
_cell.angle_beta   90.00
_cell.angle_gamma   90.00
#
_symmetry.space_group_name_H-M   'P 1'
#
loop_
_entity.id
_entity.type
_entity.pdbx_description
1 polymer ?
#
loop_
_entity_poly.entity_id
_entity_poly.type
_entity_poly.pdbx_seq_one_letter_code
_entity_poly.pdbx_strand_id
1 'polypeptide(L)'
;MRRPTIAATVALLSAASVAYEVLLVRLFAIEHFHHIAYMAISIAMLGYGASGTIAALAGPETGDTTRRRFAGACLLATLSLFLVPLAARTIPLDLTQLLWDRRQAGYLAATYLLLSLPFFFSGLAVLLGLKLSSANPGLVYGASFAGAGLGAGATVGLLWLTSPARAILWPPLAAALGTLLASAGRHWPWPAAGLIAVAVTALAPIALAPVPRVSQYKALPQAQALPQARTVAEYTSPVGWVVAARAPALRYAPGLSLQYTGSFPQQVGLFSDGEIAGAVSLWSSAEEYDMLRWLPAALPFALEPRDVLVVGAGSGTDVEVALAHGSESVLALELNPGLPKLAGMVASGRDPFSHPRVRTVIADARAYLARSPEQFDLVTLGPSGAPGTAAAGVHSLNEDFLHTRDAYRSYLAHLKPGGVLAITRWIRIPPRENVRVVLTAAQALRDAGVRNPERSLVVARSWATATVLVKPNGFSAQDLEALSRFADSRGLDLDWYPGVDTTSLNPVHRLDEPVLTRAAAAAVRSEEAARQFARTYPFRVEPVGDARPYPHQFLNLRALRSLLGTETGSWIPFAEWGYLALAATLVQSVVIAAVFVVIPVAARHRLRARSVPALSRPAVYFGLIGISYLAAEIALIQQLQLMLGHPVYAVAVVFSALLIFSGLGSLLSDRLEVRAGSLPPAAGGALLGLYALTLLGLVHLFHGAPLAIRAGVGFAMLLPVALVMGMPFPLGLRRLVRSEGELAWAWALNGFASVVGASLAALVAVELGSRALLAAAAAGYVFAAVVYAAGSSPAEAPGHTEGNRSRSTGCPDK
;
A
#
# COMPACT_ATOMS: atom_id res chain seq x y z
N MET A 1 -19.48 6.16 35.56
CA MET A 1 -19.12 6.81 34.28
C MET A 1 -20.26 6.66 33.29
N ARG A 2 -20.66 7.75 32.62
CA ARG A 2 -21.77 7.78 31.65
C ARG A 2 -21.33 7.14 30.32
N ARG A 3 -22.25 6.45 29.63
CA ARG A 3 -22.02 5.85 28.30
C ARG A 3 -21.35 6.78 27.27
N PRO A 4 -21.78 8.06 27.11
CA PRO A 4 -21.10 8.98 26.19
C PRO A 4 -19.63 9.24 26.53
N THR A 5 -19.26 9.23 27.81
CA THR A 5 -17.86 9.39 28.24
C THR A 5 -17.02 8.19 27.80
N ILE A 6 -17.55 6.97 27.94
CA ILE A 6 -16.86 5.74 27.50
C ILE A 6 -16.66 5.78 25.98
N ALA A 7 -17.70 6.13 25.22
CA ALA A 7 -17.63 6.24 23.77
C ALA A 7 -16.61 7.30 23.33
N ALA A 8 -16.61 8.50 23.93
CA ALA A 8 -15.66 9.56 23.62
C ALA A 8 -14.20 9.16 23.93
N THR A 9 -13.96 8.52 25.09
CA THR A 9 -12.64 7.98 25.44
C THR A 9 -12.18 6.96 24.40
N VAL A 10 -13.04 6.00 24.04
CA VAL A 10 -12.73 4.96 23.06
C VAL A 10 -12.46 5.56 21.68
N ALA A 11 -13.19 6.60 21.27
CA ALA A 11 -12.94 7.32 20.02
C ALA A 11 -11.54 7.97 20.00
N LEU A 12 -11.14 8.66 21.07
CA LEU A 12 -9.83 9.31 21.16
C LEU A 12 -8.67 8.29 21.17
N LEU A 13 -8.82 7.18 21.89
CA LEU A 13 -7.83 6.09 21.90
C LEU A 13 -7.73 5.40 20.53
N SER A 14 -8.87 5.16 19.88
CA SER A 14 -8.89 4.54 18.55
C SER A 14 -8.25 5.47 17.51
N ALA A 15 -8.56 6.78 17.58
CA ALA A 15 -7.92 7.81 16.77
C ALA A 15 -6.40 7.81 16.95
N ALA A 16 -5.91 7.77 18.19
CA ALA A 16 -4.49 7.70 18.49
C ALA A 16 -3.85 6.41 17.96
N SER A 17 -4.49 5.25 18.15
CA SER A 17 -3.92 3.97 17.71
C SER A 17 -3.81 3.87 16.19
N VAL A 18 -4.82 4.32 15.44
CA VAL A 18 -4.78 4.28 13.97
C VAL A 18 -3.88 5.38 13.41
N ALA A 19 -3.84 6.56 14.03
CA ALA A 19 -2.84 7.58 13.68
C ALA A 19 -1.42 7.04 13.83
N TYR A 20 -1.16 6.32 14.94
CA TYR A 20 0.11 5.65 15.19
C TYR A 20 0.42 4.58 14.13
N GLU A 21 -0.55 3.74 13.76
CA GLU A 21 -0.43 2.75 12.70
C GLU A 21 -0.04 3.36 11.35
N VAL A 22 -0.75 4.40 10.91
CA VAL A 22 -0.45 5.12 9.65
C VAL A 22 0.96 5.71 9.66
N LEU A 23 1.41 6.23 10.80
CA LEU A 23 2.77 6.76 10.96
C LEU A 23 3.84 5.66 10.97
N LEU A 24 3.55 4.49 11.56
CA LEU A 24 4.43 3.33 11.48
C LEU A 24 4.60 2.84 10.04
N VAL A 25 3.53 2.78 9.25
CA VAL A 25 3.58 2.43 7.81
C VAL A 25 4.55 3.36 7.07
N ARG A 26 4.45 4.68 7.29
CA ARG A 26 5.36 5.66 6.65
C ARG A 26 6.79 5.59 7.18
N LEU A 27 6.97 5.41 8.49
CA LEU A 27 8.31 5.29 9.07
C LEU A 27 9.02 4.02 8.61
N PHE A 28 8.33 2.88 8.53
CA PHE A 28 8.91 1.65 7.99
C PHE A 28 9.25 1.76 6.51
N ALA A 29 8.44 2.48 5.72
CA ALA A 29 8.78 2.75 4.33
C ALA A 29 10.08 3.55 4.20
N ILE A 30 10.33 4.51 5.11
CA ILE A 30 11.55 5.33 5.15
C ILE A 30 12.75 4.54 5.73
N GLU A 31 12.59 3.92 6.89
CA GLU A 31 13.66 3.25 7.64
C GLU A 31 14.08 1.92 7.00
N HIS A 32 13.14 1.17 6.44
CA HIS A 32 13.39 -0.13 5.82
C HIS A 32 12.98 -0.13 4.35
N PHE A 33 11.97 -0.89 3.94
CA PHE A 33 11.49 -0.94 2.56
C PHE A 33 9.96 -0.99 2.55
N HIS A 34 9.34 -0.55 1.44
CA HIS A 34 7.89 -0.44 1.31
C HIS A 34 7.12 -1.72 1.65
N HIS A 35 7.66 -2.90 1.31
CA HIS A 35 7.00 -4.19 1.59
C HIS A 35 6.91 -4.54 3.09
N ILE A 36 7.71 -3.90 3.94
CA ILE A 36 7.64 -4.08 5.40
C ILE A 36 6.54 -3.21 6.00
N ALA A 37 6.03 -2.21 5.27
CA ALA A 37 4.95 -1.37 5.77
C ALA A 37 3.66 -2.18 6.06
N TYR A 38 3.42 -3.28 5.32
CA TYR A 38 2.30 -4.23 5.59
C TYR A 38 2.39 -4.91 6.97
N MET A 39 3.59 -4.94 7.56
CA MET A 39 3.81 -5.46 8.90
C MET A 39 3.08 -4.64 9.97
N ALA A 40 2.94 -3.32 9.78
CA ALA A 40 2.32 -2.43 10.76
C ALA A 40 0.85 -2.82 11.03
N ILE A 41 0.09 -3.14 9.98
CA ILE A 41 -1.30 -3.61 10.08
C ILE A 41 -1.37 -4.94 10.85
N SER A 42 -0.44 -5.86 10.54
CA SER A 42 -0.37 -7.16 11.22
C SER A 42 -0.03 -7.01 12.71
N ILE A 43 0.89 -6.11 13.06
CA ILE A 43 1.25 -5.77 14.44
C ILE A 43 0.06 -5.17 15.19
N ALA A 44 -0.68 -4.26 14.54
CA ALA A 44 -1.87 -3.66 15.12
C ALA A 44 -2.93 -4.71 15.43
N MET A 45 -3.32 -5.50 14.44
CA MET A 45 -4.33 -6.55 14.60
C MET A 45 -3.90 -7.66 15.57
N LEU A 46 -2.60 -7.98 15.65
CA LEU A 46 -2.05 -8.89 16.66
C LEU A 46 -2.28 -8.37 18.07
N GLY A 47 -1.99 -7.09 18.33
CA GLY A 47 -2.25 -6.47 19.63
C GLY A 47 -3.73 -6.53 20.01
N TYR A 48 -4.63 -6.16 19.08
CA TYR A 48 -6.07 -6.23 19.28
C TYR A 48 -6.54 -7.67 19.56
N GLY A 49 -6.11 -8.66 18.77
CA GLY A 49 -6.45 -10.07 18.97
C GLY A 49 -5.96 -10.62 20.30
N ALA A 50 -4.70 -10.35 20.66
CA ALA A 50 -4.10 -10.79 21.92
C ALA A 50 -4.82 -10.20 23.14
N SER A 51 -5.31 -8.95 23.06
CA SER A 51 -6.11 -8.33 24.12
C SER A 51 -7.38 -9.12 24.45
N GLY A 52 -8.03 -9.67 23.40
CA GLY A 52 -9.21 -10.54 23.54
C GLY A 52 -8.87 -11.86 24.21
N THR A 53 -7.81 -12.54 23.76
CA THR A 53 -7.36 -13.81 24.36
C THR A 53 -7.05 -13.65 25.84
N ILE A 54 -6.26 -12.63 26.22
CA ILE A 54 -5.89 -12.42 27.62
C ILE A 54 -7.10 -12.06 28.47
N ALA A 55 -8.01 -11.20 27.97
CA ALA A 55 -9.24 -10.87 28.67
C ALA A 55 -10.19 -12.07 28.80
N ALA A 56 -10.21 -13.00 27.84
CA ALA A 56 -10.99 -14.22 27.90
C ALA A 56 -10.45 -15.21 28.95
N LEU A 57 -9.13 -15.22 29.15
CA LEU A 57 -8.45 -16.02 30.18
C LEU A 57 -8.61 -15.45 31.58
N ALA A 58 -8.66 -14.12 31.72
CA ALA A 58 -8.80 -13.45 33.01
C ALA A 58 -10.14 -13.73 33.74
N GLY A 59 -11.14 -14.27 33.03
CA GLY A 59 -12.43 -14.64 33.60
C GLY A 59 -13.43 -13.48 33.72
N PRO A 60 -14.64 -13.74 34.25
CA PRO A 60 -15.65 -12.70 34.49
C PRO A 60 -15.21 -11.76 35.62
N GLU A 61 -15.58 -10.49 35.51
CA GLU A 61 -15.18 -9.44 36.48
C GLU A 61 -16.40 -8.70 37.04
N THR A 62 -16.21 -8.04 38.18
CA THR A 62 -17.19 -7.08 38.71
C THR A 62 -17.10 -5.75 37.96
N GLY A 63 -18.24 -5.04 37.82
CA GLY A 63 -18.31 -3.79 37.07
C GLY A 63 -17.33 -2.70 37.54
N ASP A 64 -17.05 -2.62 38.85
CA ASP A 64 -16.06 -1.68 39.39
C ASP A 64 -14.62 -2.07 39.04
N THR A 65 -14.32 -3.36 39.02
CA THR A 65 -13.01 -3.87 38.58
C THR A 65 -12.80 -3.57 37.11
N THR A 66 -13.81 -3.80 36.26
CA THR A 66 -13.78 -3.49 34.83
C THR A 66 -13.58 -1.99 34.59
N ARG A 67 -14.24 -1.10 35.36
CA ARG A 67 -13.99 0.36 35.29
C ARG A 67 -12.56 0.72 35.69
N ARG A 68 -11.99 0.06 36.70
CA ARG A 68 -10.60 0.30 37.11
C ARG A 68 -9.62 -0.13 36.03
N ARG A 69 -9.79 -1.34 35.47
CA ARG A 69 -8.99 -1.87 34.37
C ARG A 69 -9.14 -1.04 33.10
N PHE A 70 -10.32 -0.50 32.81
CA PHE A 70 -10.54 0.39 31.66
C PHE A 70 -9.65 1.64 31.73
N ALA A 71 -9.66 2.37 32.86
CA ALA A 71 -8.79 3.54 33.04
C ALA A 71 -7.30 3.15 33.04
N GLY A 72 -6.94 2.01 33.63
CA GLY A 72 -5.59 1.44 33.57
C GLY A 72 -5.13 1.14 32.14
N ALA A 73 -5.98 0.51 31.34
CA ALA A 73 -5.71 0.22 29.93
C ALA A 73 -5.54 1.50 29.11
N CYS A 74 -6.35 2.54 29.35
CA CYS A 74 -6.19 3.85 28.70
C CYS A 74 -4.82 4.46 29.02
N LEU A 75 -4.44 4.50 30.30
CA LEU A 75 -3.14 5.03 30.73
C LEU A 75 -1.97 4.24 30.13
N LEU A 76 -2.03 2.91 30.16
CA LEU A 76 -1.00 2.04 29.57
C LEU A 76 -0.93 2.19 28.05
N ALA A 77 -2.06 2.40 27.37
CA ALA A 77 -2.08 2.72 25.94
C ALA A 77 -1.39 4.06 25.65
N THR A 78 -1.67 5.11 26.44
CA THR A 78 -0.99 6.41 26.30
C THR A 78 0.52 6.28 26.52
N LEU A 79 0.94 5.61 27.60
CA LEU A 79 2.35 5.43 27.93
C LEU A 79 3.08 4.59 26.89
N SER A 80 2.47 3.49 26.43
CA SER A 80 3.06 2.65 25.39
C SER A 80 3.16 3.38 24.06
N LEU A 81 2.15 4.12 23.60
CA LEU A 81 2.23 4.95 22.39
C LEU A 81 3.41 5.93 22.42
N PHE A 82 3.79 6.41 23.61
CA PHE A 82 4.93 7.31 23.78
C PHE A 82 6.28 6.59 23.91
N LEU A 83 6.36 5.56 24.74
CA LEU A 83 7.62 4.90 25.10
C LEU A 83 8.07 3.85 24.08
N VAL A 84 7.13 3.11 23.48
CA VAL A 84 7.42 2.02 22.55
C VAL A 84 8.20 2.47 21.31
N PRO A 85 7.87 3.59 20.63
CA PRO A 85 8.66 4.07 19.48
C PRO A 85 10.10 4.40 19.86
N LEU A 86 10.31 4.92 21.07
CA LEU A 86 11.64 5.26 21.58
C LEU A 86 12.42 3.99 21.92
N ALA A 87 11.77 3.02 22.56
CA ALA A 87 12.36 1.73 22.88
C ALA A 87 12.65 0.87 21.65
N ALA A 88 11.78 0.88 20.63
CA ALA A 88 11.99 0.11 19.39
C ALA A 88 13.29 0.51 18.67
N ARG A 89 13.73 1.76 18.83
CA ARG A 89 15.01 2.26 18.28
C ARG A 89 16.24 1.67 18.96
N THR A 90 16.14 1.11 20.16
CA THR A 90 17.29 0.50 20.82
C THR A 90 17.58 -0.91 20.30
N ILE A 91 16.62 -1.52 19.59
CA ILE A 91 16.76 -2.85 19.01
C ILE A 91 17.55 -2.75 17.69
N PRO A 92 18.73 -3.38 17.57
CA PRO A 92 19.56 -3.33 16.36
C PRO A 92 19.07 -4.32 15.29
N LEU A 93 17.84 -4.11 14.81
CA LEU A 93 17.21 -4.95 13.79
C LEU A 93 17.75 -4.62 12.38
N ASP A 94 18.32 -5.62 11.73
CA ASP A 94 18.69 -5.60 10.31
C ASP A 94 18.03 -6.77 9.58
N LEU A 95 17.00 -6.46 8.79
CA LEU A 95 16.19 -7.45 8.10
C LEU A 95 16.93 -8.19 6.98
N THR A 96 17.98 -7.59 6.42
CA THR A 96 18.79 -8.25 5.38
C THR A 96 19.62 -9.41 5.96
N GLN A 97 19.90 -9.34 7.25
CA GLN A 97 20.69 -10.34 7.97
C GLN A 97 19.86 -11.52 8.47
N LEU A 98 18.53 -11.50 8.28
CA LEU A 98 17.59 -12.48 8.86
C LEU A 98 17.87 -13.94 8.45
N LEU A 99 18.39 -14.15 7.24
CA LEU A 99 18.73 -15.49 6.73
C LEU A 99 20.03 -16.06 7.33
N TRP A 100 20.92 -15.19 7.80
CA TRP A 100 22.30 -15.53 8.15
C TRP A 100 22.56 -15.42 9.66
N ASP A 101 21.88 -14.49 10.35
CA ASP A 101 22.01 -14.28 11.79
C ASP A 101 20.69 -14.56 12.53
N ARG A 102 20.66 -15.65 13.30
CA ARG A 102 19.50 -16.05 14.11
C ARG A 102 19.12 -15.03 15.18
N ARG A 103 20.06 -14.18 15.62
CA ARG A 103 19.76 -13.09 16.58
C ARG A 103 18.81 -12.07 15.98
N GLN A 104 18.89 -11.85 14.66
CA GLN A 104 17.99 -10.93 13.95
C GLN A 104 16.55 -11.42 13.95
N ALA A 105 16.31 -12.74 13.94
CA ALA A 105 14.97 -13.29 14.14
C ALA A 105 14.45 -13.01 15.56
N GLY A 106 15.33 -13.06 16.58
CA GLY A 106 15.01 -12.65 17.94
C GLY A 106 14.70 -11.16 18.06
N TYR A 107 15.50 -10.29 17.41
CA TYR A 107 15.24 -8.85 17.35
C TYR A 107 13.95 -8.53 16.61
N LEU A 108 13.65 -9.23 15.51
CA LEU A 108 12.40 -9.09 14.79
C LEU A 108 11.22 -9.44 15.70
N ALA A 109 11.26 -10.58 16.38
CA ALA A 109 10.24 -10.99 17.33
C ALA A 109 10.07 -9.97 18.48
N ALA A 110 11.17 -9.47 19.03
CA ALA A 110 11.15 -8.44 20.07
C ALA A 110 10.50 -7.13 19.57
N THR A 111 10.86 -6.68 18.37
CA THR A 111 10.26 -5.50 17.73
C THR A 111 8.77 -5.70 17.49
N TYR A 112 8.34 -6.86 16.98
CA TYR A 112 6.91 -7.19 16.81
C TYR A 112 6.15 -7.13 18.13
N LEU A 113 6.66 -7.77 19.18
CA LEU A 113 6.02 -7.80 20.49
C LEU A 113 5.95 -6.39 21.09
N LEU A 114 7.06 -5.65 21.07
CA LEU A 114 7.14 -4.30 21.61
C LEU A 114 6.19 -3.34 20.90
N LEU A 115 6.19 -3.34 19.56
CA LEU A 115 5.31 -2.49 18.75
C LEU A 115 3.84 -2.90 18.82
N SER A 116 3.52 -4.13 19.22
CA SER A 116 2.12 -4.57 19.42
C SER A 116 1.50 -4.04 20.71
N LEU A 117 2.31 -3.61 21.70
CA LEU A 117 1.82 -3.18 23.01
C LEU A 117 0.83 -2.01 22.99
N PRO A 118 1.06 -0.92 22.22
CA PRO A 118 0.10 0.18 22.14
C PRO A 118 -1.26 -0.27 21.63
N PHE A 119 -1.26 -1.16 20.64
CA PHE A 119 -2.47 -1.74 20.07
C PHE A 119 -3.14 -2.74 21.01
N PHE A 120 -2.35 -3.51 21.78
CA PHE A 120 -2.86 -4.39 22.82
C PHE A 120 -3.63 -3.62 23.89
N PHE A 121 -3.04 -2.56 24.45
CA PHE A 121 -3.70 -1.76 25.49
C PHE A 121 -4.89 -0.95 24.94
N SER A 122 -4.79 -0.43 23.72
CA SER A 122 -5.92 0.21 23.03
C SER A 122 -7.07 -0.79 22.82
N GLY A 123 -6.78 -1.96 22.25
CA GLY A 123 -7.76 -3.03 22.04
C GLY A 123 -8.40 -3.51 23.35
N LEU A 124 -7.62 -3.63 24.42
CA LEU A 124 -8.14 -3.94 25.76
C LEU A 124 -9.07 -2.85 26.27
N ALA A 125 -8.74 -1.56 26.08
CA ALA A 125 -9.61 -0.46 26.47
C ALA A 125 -10.95 -0.50 25.70
N VAL A 126 -10.93 -0.75 24.38
CA VAL A 126 -12.17 -0.90 23.59
C VAL A 126 -13.00 -2.08 24.08
N LEU A 127 -12.37 -3.23 24.30
CA LEU A 127 -13.02 -4.44 24.79
C LEU A 127 -13.68 -4.22 26.16
N LEU A 128 -12.99 -3.58 27.10
CA LEU A 128 -13.54 -3.23 28.42
C LEU A 128 -14.66 -2.19 28.29
N GLY A 129 -14.54 -1.24 27.36
CA GLY A 129 -15.62 -0.30 27.03
C GLY A 129 -16.90 -1.00 26.54
N LEU A 130 -16.75 -2.04 25.71
CA LEU A 130 -17.85 -2.89 25.25
C LEU A 130 -18.49 -3.68 26.41
N LYS A 131 -17.68 -4.24 27.32
CA LYS A 131 -18.21 -4.89 28.55
C LYS A 131 -19.02 -3.91 29.40
N LEU A 132 -18.52 -2.68 29.59
CA LEU A 132 -19.19 -1.64 30.39
C LEU A 132 -20.48 -1.10 29.73
N SER A 133 -20.64 -1.30 28.41
CA SER A 133 -21.80 -0.84 27.63
C SER A 133 -22.49 -1.97 26.87
N SER A 134 -22.55 -3.17 27.47
CA SER A 134 -23.06 -4.40 26.85
C SER A 134 -24.49 -4.30 26.28
N ALA A 135 -25.32 -3.38 26.81
CA ALA A 135 -26.67 -3.12 26.31
C ALA A 135 -26.71 -2.40 24.95
N ASN A 136 -25.68 -1.62 24.61
CA ASN A 136 -25.58 -0.86 23.36
C ASN A 136 -24.13 -0.97 22.83
N PRO A 137 -23.72 -2.18 22.38
CA PRO A 137 -22.37 -2.40 21.88
C PRO A 137 -22.10 -1.57 20.61
N GLY A 138 -23.15 -1.26 19.83
CA GLY A 138 -23.06 -0.46 18.62
C GLY A 138 -22.52 0.96 18.87
N LEU A 139 -22.87 1.59 19.99
CA LEU A 139 -22.36 2.90 20.40
C LEU A 139 -20.84 2.93 20.62
N VAL A 140 -20.31 1.99 21.41
CA VAL A 140 -18.89 1.99 21.74
C VAL A 140 -18.05 1.52 20.56
N TYR A 141 -18.50 0.48 19.85
CA TYR A 141 -17.83 0.01 18.65
C TYR A 141 -17.87 1.05 17.53
N GLY A 142 -19.01 1.73 17.37
CA GLY A 142 -19.16 2.82 16.40
C GLY A 142 -18.27 4.02 16.70
N ALA A 143 -18.12 4.38 17.97
CA ALA A 143 -17.20 5.43 18.41
C ALA A 143 -15.73 5.04 18.17
N SER A 144 -15.36 3.77 18.35
CA SER A 144 -14.01 3.27 18.03
C SER A 144 -13.70 3.46 16.54
N PHE A 145 -14.62 3.02 15.68
CA PHE A 145 -14.49 3.16 14.23
C PHE A 145 -14.44 4.63 13.76
N ALA A 146 -15.36 5.46 14.23
CA ALA A 146 -15.37 6.89 13.88
C ALA A 146 -14.09 7.60 14.36
N GLY A 147 -13.62 7.29 15.57
CA GLY A 147 -12.36 7.79 16.11
C GLY A 147 -11.16 7.38 15.26
N ALA A 148 -11.06 6.08 14.93
CA ALA A 148 -10.02 5.54 14.04
C ALA A 148 -10.00 6.24 12.67
N GLY A 149 -11.16 6.43 12.03
CA GLY A 149 -11.28 7.12 10.74
C GLY A 149 -10.85 8.59 10.79
N LEU A 150 -11.19 9.31 11.87
CA LEU A 150 -10.72 10.68 12.10
C LEU A 150 -9.21 10.74 12.36
N GLY A 151 -8.66 9.78 13.11
CA GLY A 151 -7.23 9.67 13.39
C GLY A 151 -6.41 9.44 12.11
N ALA A 152 -6.86 8.56 11.22
CA ALA A 152 -6.22 8.33 9.92
C ALA A 152 -6.19 9.61 9.06
N GLY A 153 -7.34 10.29 8.93
CA GLY A 153 -7.44 11.52 8.14
C GLY A 153 -6.62 12.67 8.71
N ALA A 154 -6.68 12.88 10.03
CA ALA A 154 -5.90 13.91 10.71
C ALA A 154 -4.39 13.69 10.57
N THR A 155 -3.93 12.44 10.56
CA THR A 155 -2.52 12.08 10.38
C THR A 155 -2.00 12.50 9.01
N VAL A 156 -2.78 12.30 7.94
CA VAL A 156 -2.38 12.74 6.60
C VAL A 156 -2.32 14.26 6.50
N GLY A 157 -3.23 14.98 7.17
CA GLY A 157 -3.15 16.43 7.33
C GLY A 157 -1.87 16.86 8.07
N LEU A 158 -1.52 16.17 9.16
CA LEU A 158 -0.33 16.44 9.96
C LEU A 158 0.97 16.25 9.16
N LEU A 159 1.03 15.27 8.25
CA LEU A 159 2.21 15.00 7.41
C LEU A 159 2.51 16.09 6.37
N TRP A 160 1.59 17.04 6.14
CA TRP A 160 1.89 18.25 5.37
C TRP A 160 2.65 19.30 6.19
N LEU A 161 2.53 19.25 7.53
CA LEU A 161 3.10 20.24 8.44
C LEU A 161 4.42 19.80 9.06
N THR A 162 4.64 18.48 9.17
CA THR A 162 5.82 17.93 9.85
C THR A 162 6.25 16.59 9.27
N SER A 163 7.46 16.17 9.60
CA SER A 163 8.01 14.89 9.12
C SER A 163 7.40 13.70 9.86
N PRO A 164 7.31 12.50 9.23
CA PRO A 164 6.81 11.29 9.88
C PRO A 164 7.46 10.98 11.24
N ALA A 165 8.77 11.26 11.37
CA ALA A 165 9.51 11.04 12.61
C ALA A 165 9.06 11.95 13.75
N ARG A 166 8.69 13.20 13.48
CA ARG A 166 8.10 14.11 14.48
C ARG A 166 6.61 13.85 14.67
N ALA A 167 5.92 13.47 13.61
CA ALA A 167 4.48 13.20 13.63
C ALA A 167 4.12 12.08 14.61
N ILE A 168 4.96 11.05 14.77
CA ILE A 168 4.72 9.89 15.67
C ILE A 168 4.59 10.28 17.15
N LEU A 169 5.00 11.49 17.52
CA LEU A 169 4.91 12.00 18.90
C LEU A 169 3.55 12.65 19.20
N TRP A 170 2.67 12.86 18.21
CA TRP A 170 1.35 13.47 18.38
C TRP A 170 0.21 12.50 18.78
N PRO A 171 0.12 11.26 18.26
CA PRO A 171 -0.93 10.32 18.69
C PRO A 171 -1.05 10.11 20.21
N PRO A 172 0.05 10.05 21.00
CA PRO A 172 -0.03 9.99 22.46
C PRO A 172 -0.86 11.11 23.10
N LEU A 173 -0.90 12.32 22.53
CA LEU A 173 -1.69 13.44 23.05
C LEU A 173 -3.19 13.14 22.99
N ALA A 174 -3.69 12.61 21.87
CA ALA A 174 -5.08 12.22 21.73
C ALA A 174 -5.44 11.10 22.73
N ALA A 175 -4.55 10.12 22.91
CA ALA A 175 -4.73 9.07 23.91
C ALA A 175 -4.71 9.63 25.35
N ALA A 176 -3.86 10.61 25.65
CA ALA A 176 -3.77 11.24 26.96
C ALA A 176 -5.06 11.99 27.33
N LEU A 177 -5.67 12.69 26.36
CA LEU A 177 -7.00 13.29 26.53
C LEU A 177 -8.07 12.23 26.82
N GLY A 178 -8.03 11.09 26.11
CA GLY A 178 -8.90 9.94 26.38
C GLY A 178 -8.72 9.37 27.80
N THR A 179 -7.47 9.26 28.27
CA THR A 179 -7.11 8.83 29.62
C THR A 179 -7.59 9.79 30.70
N LEU A 180 -7.52 11.10 30.46
CA LEU A 180 -8.07 12.12 31.36
C LEU A 180 -9.59 11.98 31.48
N LEU A 181 -10.29 11.79 30.36
CA LEU A 181 -11.75 11.54 30.36
C LEU A 181 -12.12 10.24 31.07
N ALA A 182 -11.35 9.15 30.86
CA ALA A 182 -11.51 7.89 31.58
C ALA A 182 -11.28 8.01 33.10
N SER A 183 -10.53 9.04 33.51
CA SER A 183 -10.17 9.30 34.90
C SER A 183 -11.12 10.29 35.60
N ALA A 184 -12.01 10.96 34.85
CA ALA A 184 -12.93 11.96 35.37
C ALA A 184 -13.90 11.36 36.42
N GLY A 185 -13.97 12.02 37.59
CA GLY A 185 -14.82 11.60 38.71
C GLY A 185 -14.27 10.45 39.56
N ARG A 186 -12.96 10.15 39.47
CA ARG A 186 -12.28 9.17 40.33
C ARG A 186 -11.42 9.85 41.40
N HIS A 187 -11.23 9.18 42.52
CA HIS A 187 -10.26 9.58 43.54
C HIS A 187 -8.81 9.38 43.03
N TRP A 188 -7.88 10.05 43.71
CA TRP A 188 -6.43 9.93 43.50
C TRP A 188 -5.97 8.47 43.30
N PRO A 189 -5.02 8.15 42.39
CA PRO A 189 -4.13 9.03 41.61
C PRO A 189 -4.51 9.25 40.11
N TRP A 190 -5.65 8.73 39.66
CA TRP A 190 -6.02 8.67 38.23
C TRP A 190 -6.04 10.02 37.49
N PRO A 191 -6.67 11.11 38.00
CA PRO A 191 -6.71 12.39 37.28
C PRO A 191 -5.33 13.06 37.18
N ALA A 192 -4.48 12.93 38.21
CA ALA A 192 -3.12 13.44 38.19
C ALA A 192 -2.26 12.71 37.14
N ALA A 193 -2.38 11.39 37.05
CA ALA A 193 -1.71 10.60 36.01
C ALA A 193 -2.14 11.02 34.59
N GLY A 194 -3.44 11.27 34.38
CA GLY A 194 -3.96 11.80 33.11
C GLY A 194 -3.39 13.17 32.75
N LEU A 195 -3.35 14.10 33.70
CA LEU A 195 -2.79 15.45 33.48
C LEU A 195 -1.28 15.41 33.19
N ILE A 196 -0.52 14.60 33.92
CA ILE A 196 0.92 14.40 33.67
C ILE A 196 1.14 13.81 32.27
N ALA A 197 0.34 12.82 31.88
CA ALA A 197 0.43 12.23 30.54
C ALA A 197 0.16 13.27 29.44
N VAL A 198 -0.84 14.15 29.61
CA VAL A 198 -1.10 15.26 28.67
C VAL A 198 0.09 16.22 28.60
N ALA A 199 0.62 16.64 29.75
CA ALA A 199 1.73 17.59 29.80
C ALA A 199 3.00 17.03 29.13
N VAL A 200 3.37 15.78 29.43
CA VAL A 200 4.55 15.12 28.85
C VAL A 200 4.40 14.96 27.33
N THR A 201 3.24 14.48 26.87
CA THR A 201 3.01 14.22 25.44
C THR A 201 2.86 15.50 24.62
N ALA A 202 2.37 16.60 25.20
CA ALA A 202 2.29 17.89 24.53
C ALA A 202 3.67 18.55 24.33
N LEU A 203 4.60 18.36 25.28
CA LEU A 203 5.94 18.96 25.21
C LEU A 203 6.94 18.13 24.39
N ALA A 204 6.70 16.82 24.23
CA ALA A 204 7.64 15.91 23.59
C ALA A 204 7.99 16.24 22.12
N PRO A 205 7.04 16.63 21.23
CA PRO A 205 7.38 17.00 19.85
C PRO A 205 8.29 18.23 19.74
N ILE A 206 8.33 19.07 20.77
CA ILE A 206 9.18 20.26 20.85
C ILE A 206 10.57 19.88 21.35
N ALA A 207 10.63 19.03 22.38
CA ALA A 207 11.89 18.64 23.03
C ALA A 207 12.67 17.56 22.25
N LEU A 208 11.98 16.70 21.50
CA LEU A 208 12.59 15.57 20.79
C LEU A 208 12.57 15.81 19.28
N ALA A 209 13.75 15.73 18.66
CA ALA A 209 13.91 15.73 17.21
C ALA A 209 14.38 14.35 16.73
N PRO A 210 13.50 13.33 16.75
CA PRO A 210 13.87 11.99 16.30
C PRO A 210 14.27 12.01 14.82
N VAL A 211 15.47 11.51 14.52
CA VAL A 211 15.93 11.24 13.15
C VAL A 211 15.56 9.78 12.80
N PRO A 212 15.01 9.50 11.60
CA PRO A 212 14.78 8.13 11.15
C PRO A 212 16.09 7.34 11.01
N ARG A 213 16.10 6.06 11.36
CA ARG A 213 17.24 5.17 11.09
C ARG A 213 17.05 4.48 9.74
N VAL A 214 17.53 5.13 8.68
CA VAL A 214 17.48 4.57 7.33
C VAL A 214 18.45 3.40 7.20
N SER A 215 17.96 2.26 6.69
CA SER A 215 18.77 1.07 6.46
C SER A 215 19.96 1.35 5.55
N GLN A 216 21.13 0.86 5.95
CA GLN A 216 22.40 0.97 5.20
C GLN A 216 22.35 0.40 3.77
N TYR A 217 21.36 -0.44 3.47
CA TYR A 217 21.17 -1.05 2.15
C TYR A 217 20.35 -0.21 1.19
N LYS A 218 19.79 0.92 1.65
CA LYS A 218 19.11 1.89 0.78
C LYS A 218 20.11 2.79 0.08
N ALA A 219 19.70 3.33 -1.06
CA ALA A 219 20.56 4.17 -1.89
C ALA A 219 21.06 5.43 -1.17
N LEU A 220 20.26 6.04 -0.29
CA LEU A 220 20.65 7.28 0.40
C LEU A 220 21.83 7.09 1.37
N PRO A 221 21.81 6.15 2.34
CA PRO A 221 23.00 5.88 3.16
C PRO A 221 24.23 5.46 2.35
N GLN A 222 24.05 4.69 1.27
CA GLN A 222 25.16 4.33 0.37
C GLN A 222 25.77 5.57 -0.30
N ALA A 223 24.94 6.51 -0.76
CA ALA A 223 25.41 7.77 -1.33
C ALA A 223 26.07 8.67 -0.27
N GLN A 224 25.56 8.68 0.96
CA GLN A 224 26.13 9.41 2.09
C GLN A 224 27.46 8.82 2.60
N ALA A 225 27.72 7.55 2.32
CA ALA A 225 29.00 6.91 2.61
C ALA A 225 30.11 7.27 1.60
N LEU A 226 29.78 7.91 0.48
CA LEU A 226 30.78 8.36 -0.49
C LEU A 226 31.67 9.47 0.11
N PRO A 227 32.95 9.57 -0.31
CA PRO A 227 33.82 10.65 0.13
C PRO A 227 33.21 12.03 -0.15
N GLN A 228 33.27 12.92 0.85
CA GLN A 228 32.74 14.30 0.76
C GLN A 228 31.23 14.39 0.49
N ALA A 229 30.48 13.32 0.75
CA ALA A 229 29.04 13.36 0.63
C ALA A 229 28.41 14.33 1.65
N ARG A 230 27.44 15.12 1.20
CA ARG A 230 26.66 16.01 2.08
C ARG A 230 25.22 16.10 1.61
N THR A 231 24.29 16.15 2.57
CA THR A 231 22.91 16.53 2.28
C THR A 231 22.85 18.02 2.00
N VAL A 232 22.24 18.40 0.87
CA VAL A 232 22.15 19.79 0.40
C VAL A 232 20.79 20.39 0.76
N ALA A 233 19.72 19.61 0.62
CA ALA A 233 18.36 20.06 0.90
C ALA A 233 17.46 18.86 1.21
N GLU A 234 16.37 19.11 1.93
CA GLU A 234 15.33 18.13 2.21
C GLU A 234 13.94 18.75 2.03
N TYR A 235 12.99 17.93 1.62
CA TYR A 235 11.59 18.29 1.52
C TYR A 235 10.73 17.14 2.01
N THR A 236 9.72 17.43 2.84
CA THR A 236 8.80 16.41 3.33
C THR A 236 7.37 16.75 2.95
N SER A 237 6.62 15.73 2.55
CA SER A 237 5.18 15.78 2.31
C SER A 237 4.57 14.41 2.65
N PRO A 238 3.23 14.27 2.65
CA PRO A 238 2.61 12.95 2.79
C PRO A 238 2.97 11.99 1.66
N VAL A 239 3.35 12.51 0.48
CA VAL A 239 3.71 11.74 -0.72
C VAL A 239 5.13 11.16 -0.63
N GLY A 240 6.02 11.77 0.16
CA GLY A 240 7.41 11.31 0.27
C GLY A 240 8.29 12.25 1.07
N TRP A 241 9.35 11.70 1.66
CA TRP A 241 10.52 12.44 2.14
C TRP A 241 11.57 12.44 1.03
N VAL A 242 11.84 13.62 0.46
CA VAL A 242 12.81 13.80 -0.61
C VAL A 242 14.07 14.43 -0.05
N VAL A 243 15.23 13.83 -0.32
CA VAL A 243 16.55 14.29 0.09
C VAL A 243 17.40 14.55 -1.14
N ALA A 244 18.05 15.71 -1.19
CA ALA A 244 19.08 16.00 -2.17
C ALA A 244 20.45 15.80 -1.52
N ALA A 245 21.23 14.82 -2.01
CA ALA A 245 22.59 14.55 -1.52
C ALA A 245 23.60 14.68 -2.64
N ARG A 246 24.73 15.33 -2.33
CA ARG A 246 25.82 15.60 -3.28
C ARG A 246 27.07 14.89 -2.83
N ALA A 247 27.73 14.20 -3.75
CA ALA A 247 29.08 13.67 -3.56
C ALA A 247 29.84 13.74 -4.90
N PRO A 248 31.15 14.05 -4.90
CA PRO A 248 31.94 14.13 -6.13
C PRO A 248 31.94 12.85 -6.97
N ALA A 249 31.77 11.69 -6.34
CA ALA A 249 31.74 10.37 -6.98
C ALA A 249 30.33 9.92 -7.42
N LEU A 250 29.28 10.67 -7.09
CA LEU A 250 27.91 10.29 -7.44
C LEU A 250 27.69 10.44 -8.95
N ARG A 251 27.25 9.36 -9.59
CA ARG A 251 27.00 9.28 -11.04
C ARG A 251 25.67 8.58 -11.29
N TYR A 252 24.83 9.17 -12.13
CA TYR A 252 23.54 8.66 -12.56
C TYR A 252 23.32 9.05 -14.03
N ALA A 253 23.47 8.07 -14.92
CA ALA A 253 23.25 8.22 -16.36
C ALA A 253 22.73 6.88 -16.92
N PRO A 254 21.41 6.63 -16.83
CA PRO A 254 20.82 5.33 -17.11
C PRO A 254 21.13 4.82 -18.52
N GLY A 255 22.02 3.82 -18.61
CA GLY A 255 22.40 3.20 -19.87
C GLY A 255 23.21 4.08 -20.82
N LEU A 256 23.88 5.14 -20.31
CA LEU A 256 24.76 5.99 -21.11
C LEU A 256 25.65 5.15 -22.03
N SER A 257 25.68 5.52 -23.31
CA SER A 257 26.44 4.80 -24.33
C SER A 257 27.90 4.61 -23.91
N LEU A 258 28.42 3.41 -24.13
CA LEU A 258 29.84 3.09 -23.89
C LEU A 258 30.76 3.78 -24.90
N GLN A 259 30.21 4.38 -25.96
CA GLN A 259 30.97 5.16 -26.96
C GLN A 259 31.13 6.63 -26.55
N TYR A 260 30.45 7.08 -25.49
CA TYR A 260 30.59 8.44 -25.00
C TYR A 260 31.97 8.65 -24.35
N THR A 261 32.77 9.54 -24.93
CA THR A 261 34.12 9.88 -24.43
C THR A 261 34.22 11.29 -23.85
N GLY A 262 33.11 12.01 -23.74
CA GLY A 262 33.08 13.39 -23.22
C GLY A 262 33.20 13.45 -21.69
N SER A 263 33.27 14.67 -21.18
CA SER A 263 33.27 14.95 -19.74
C SER A 263 31.93 14.60 -19.06
N PHE A 264 31.98 14.17 -17.80
CA PHE A 264 30.79 13.84 -17.01
C PHE A 264 30.53 14.93 -15.95
N PRO A 265 29.34 15.52 -15.90
CA PRO A 265 29.04 16.63 -14.99
C PRO A 265 29.01 16.18 -13.53
N GLN A 266 29.26 17.10 -12.60
CA GLN A 266 28.90 16.84 -11.21
C GLN A 266 27.40 16.68 -11.07
N GLN A 267 26.96 15.81 -10.16
CA GLN A 267 25.54 15.53 -9.94
C GLN A 267 25.15 15.65 -8.47
N VAL A 268 23.89 16.03 -8.25
CA VAL A 268 23.19 15.95 -6.97
C VAL A 268 22.15 14.84 -7.10
N GLY A 269 22.31 13.76 -6.34
CA GLY A 269 21.32 12.69 -6.30
C GLY A 269 20.08 13.14 -5.55
N LEU A 270 18.90 12.84 -6.09
CA LEU A 270 17.62 12.99 -5.41
C LEU A 270 17.15 11.62 -4.93
N PHE A 271 16.74 11.54 -3.67
CA PHE A 271 16.31 10.31 -3.02
C PHE A 271 14.90 10.49 -2.48
N SER A 272 13.97 9.59 -2.80
CA SER A 272 12.61 9.55 -2.26
C SER A 272 12.50 8.39 -1.27
N ASP A 273 12.13 8.68 -0.03
CA ASP A 273 12.05 7.73 1.09
C ASP A 273 13.34 6.88 1.24
N GLY A 274 14.50 7.45 0.92
CA GLY A 274 15.81 6.79 0.99
C GLY A 274 16.24 6.03 -0.26
N GLU A 275 15.37 5.90 -1.27
CA GLU A 275 15.71 5.30 -2.57
C GLU A 275 16.04 6.35 -3.62
N ILE A 276 16.96 6.07 -4.55
CA ILE A 276 17.29 7.04 -5.61
C ILE A 276 16.06 7.24 -6.51
N ALA A 277 15.70 8.50 -6.74
CA ALA A 277 14.63 8.92 -7.64
C ALA A 277 15.19 9.50 -8.94
N GLY A 278 16.45 9.93 -8.95
CA GLY A 278 17.16 10.45 -10.10
C GLY A 278 18.36 11.29 -9.66
N ALA A 279 18.94 12.06 -10.58
CA ALA A 279 19.96 13.04 -10.26
C ALA A 279 19.79 14.30 -11.09
N VAL A 280 20.24 15.42 -10.51
CA VAL A 280 20.31 16.72 -11.16
C VAL A 280 21.76 16.95 -11.55
N SER A 281 22.00 17.14 -12.85
CA SER A 281 23.31 17.45 -13.39
C SER A 281 23.61 18.93 -13.24
N LEU A 282 24.85 19.23 -12.85
CA LEU A 282 25.35 20.58 -12.67
C LEU A 282 26.24 20.91 -13.86
N TRP A 283 25.60 21.35 -14.93
CA TRP A 283 26.24 21.62 -16.20
C TRP A 283 27.21 22.79 -16.10
N SER A 284 28.48 22.53 -16.37
CA SER A 284 29.53 23.55 -16.39
C SER A 284 29.96 23.96 -17.80
N SER A 285 29.70 23.09 -18.80
CA SER A 285 30.05 23.33 -20.20
C SER A 285 28.98 22.82 -21.16
N ALA A 286 29.02 23.30 -22.41
CA ALA A 286 28.17 22.77 -23.48
C ALA A 286 28.54 21.32 -23.84
N GLU A 287 29.80 20.92 -23.66
CA GLU A 287 30.27 19.56 -23.89
C GLU A 287 29.64 18.58 -22.89
N GLU A 288 29.63 18.90 -21.60
CA GLU A 288 28.96 18.07 -20.59
C GLU A 288 27.46 17.93 -20.89
N TYR A 289 26.83 18.99 -21.37
CA TYR A 289 25.41 18.97 -21.74
C TYR A 289 25.12 18.05 -22.93
N ASP A 290 26.11 17.82 -23.81
CA ASP A 290 25.98 16.91 -24.94
C ASP A 290 25.77 15.45 -24.50
N MET A 291 26.21 15.08 -23.29
CA MET A 291 25.98 13.76 -22.67
C MET A 291 24.52 13.30 -22.78
N LEU A 292 23.57 14.23 -22.67
CA LEU A 292 22.13 13.92 -22.76
C LEU A 292 21.75 13.28 -24.10
N ARG A 293 22.44 13.63 -25.18
CA ARG A 293 22.22 13.06 -26.52
C ARG A 293 22.71 11.63 -26.65
N TRP A 294 23.50 11.13 -25.70
CA TRP A 294 24.10 9.79 -25.68
C TRP A 294 23.35 8.82 -24.76
N LEU A 295 22.29 9.28 -24.11
CA LEU A 295 21.41 8.43 -23.32
C LEU A 295 20.49 7.61 -24.23
N PRO A 296 20.16 6.35 -23.90
CA PRO A 296 19.19 5.54 -24.66
C PRO A 296 17.79 6.16 -24.74
N ALA A 297 17.42 6.95 -23.74
CA ALA A 297 16.18 7.74 -23.74
C ALA A 297 16.14 8.82 -24.85
N ALA A 298 17.28 9.14 -25.47
CA ALA A 298 17.37 10.06 -26.59
C ALA A 298 16.98 9.44 -27.94
N LEU A 299 16.87 8.11 -28.05
CA LEU A 299 16.50 7.41 -29.29
C LEU A 299 15.26 7.97 -30.02
N PRO A 300 14.10 8.19 -29.36
CA PRO A 300 12.92 8.71 -30.05
C PRO A 300 13.13 10.10 -30.67
N PHE A 301 14.13 10.86 -30.23
CA PHE A 301 14.43 12.19 -30.77
C PHE A 301 15.14 12.16 -32.12
N ALA A 302 15.54 10.99 -32.61
CA ALA A 302 15.93 10.80 -34.02
C ALA A 302 14.77 11.11 -34.99
N LEU A 303 13.54 11.14 -34.50
CA LEU A 303 12.33 11.47 -35.26
C LEU A 303 11.89 12.94 -35.09
N GLU A 304 12.73 13.77 -34.45
CA GLU A 304 12.54 15.22 -34.28
C GLU A 304 11.17 15.65 -33.68
N PRO A 305 10.71 15.07 -32.55
CA PRO A 305 9.44 15.43 -31.93
C PRO A 305 9.49 16.86 -31.35
N ARG A 306 8.46 17.66 -31.63
CA ARG A 306 8.36 19.06 -31.19
C ARG A 306 7.61 19.20 -29.87
N ASP A 307 6.46 18.53 -29.76
CA ASP A 307 5.62 18.50 -28.56
C ASP A 307 5.82 17.20 -27.79
N VAL A 308 6.40 17.29 -26.58
CA VAL A 308 6.81 16.13 -25.79
C VAL A 308 6.06 16.09 -24.45
N LEU A 309 5.50 14.94 -24.12
CA LEU A 309 4.99 14.63 -22.78
C LEU A 309 5.99 13.72 -22.06
N VAL A 310 6.51 14.17 -20.93
CA VAL A 310 7.33 13.37 -20.00
C VAL A 310 6.46 12.94 -18.83
N VAL A 311 6.24 11.62 -18.69
CA VAL A 311 5.46 11.02 -17.60
C VAL A 311 6.42 10.54 -16.50
N GLY A 312 6.29 11.10 -15.30
CA GLY A 312 7.18 10.81 -14.17
C GLY A 312 8.51 11.56 -14.30
N ALA A 313 8.45 12.88 -14.44
CA ALA A 313 9.61 13.72 -14.78
C ALA A 313 10.75 13.67 -13.75
N GLY A 314 10.48 13.28 -12.51
CA GLY A 314 11.49 12.98 -11.50
C GLY A 314 12.46 14.14 -11.25
N SER A 315 13.76 13.89 -11.44
CA SER A 315 14.81 14.92 -11.34
C SER A 315 14.92 15.85 -12.55
N GLY A 316 14.18 15.59 -13.62
CA GLY A 316 14.17 16.39 -14.84
C GLY A 316 15.05 15.88 -15.96
N THR A 317 15.74 14.73 -15.82
CA THR A 317 16.66 14.22 -16.84
C THR A 317 16.01 14.05 -18.22
N ASP A 318 14.81 13.45 -18.29
CA ASP A 318 14.10 13.28 -19.57
C ASP A 318 13.59 14.61 -20.16
N VAL A 319 13.28 15.57 -19.29
CA VAL A 319 12.95 16.95 -19.70
C VAL A 319 14.19 17.59 -20.35
N GLU A 320 15.37 17.40 -19.76
CA GLU A 320 16.62 17.91 -20.30
C GLU A 320 17.02 17.23 -21.61
N VAL A 321 16.80 15.93 -21.75
CA VAL A 321 16.99 15.21 -23.03
C VAL A 321 16.12 15.85 -24.12
N ALA A 322 14.84 16.12 -23.83
CA ALA A 322 13.96 16.78 -24.78
C ALA A 322 14.45 18.20 -25.17
N LEU A 323 14.88 18.98 -24.18
CA LEU A 323 15.43 20.32 -24.42
C LEU A 323 16.73 20.30 -25.22
N ALA A 324 17.61 19.33 -24.96
CA ALA A 324 18.86 19.14 -25.68
C ALA A 324 18.60 18.78 -27.15
N HIS A 325 17.57 17.98 -27.41
CA HIS A 325 17.13 17.63 -28.77
C HIS A 325 16.26 18.69 -29.45
N GLY A 326 16.06 19.85 -28.83
CA GLY A 326 15.46 21.01 -29.49
C GLY A 326 13.93 21.02 -29.49
N SER A 327 13.25 20.16 -28.74
CA SER A 327 11.79 20.16 -28.65
C SER A 327 11.24 21.55 -28.30
N GLU A 328 10.17 21.95 -28.97
CA GLU A 328 9.57 23.29 -28.87
C GLU A 328 8.74 23.45 -27.59
N SER A 329 8.11 22.36 -27.14
CA SER A 329 7.24 22.32 -25.97
C SER A 329 7.38 20.99 -25.23
N VAL A 330 7.53 21.06 -23.91
CA VAL A 330 7.65 19.89 -23.03
C VAL A 330 6.66 20.01 -21.87
N LEU A 331 5.73 19.08 -21.78
CA LEU A 331 4.86 18.90 -20.62
C LEU A 331 5.49 17.88 -19.67
N ALA A 332 5.88 18.31 -18.48
CA ALA A 332 6.46 17.45 -17.45
C ALA A 332 5.41 17.13 -16.38
N LEU A 333 4.95 15.87 -16.32
CA LEU A 333 4.05 15.38 -15.27
C LEU A 333 4.86 14.71 -14.17
N GLU A 334 4.69 15.19 -12.94
CA GLU A 334 5.33 14.61 -11.76
C GLU A 334 4.33 14.53 -10.59
N LEU A 335 4.34 13.42 -9.87
CA LEU A 335 3.41 13.17 -8.77
C LEU A 335 3.94 13.74 -7.45
N ASN A 336 5.25 13.64 -7.21
CA ASN A 336 5.88 14.10 -5.99
C ASN A 336 6.40 15.53 -6.15
N PRO A 337 5.76 16.55 -5.52
CA PRO A 337 6.18 17.94 -5.65
C PRO A 337 7.60 18.20 -5.10
N GLY A 338 8.12 17.33 -4.24
CA GLY A 338 9.46 17.46 -3.68
C GLY A 338 10.58 17.29 -4.70
N LEU A 339 10.36 16.47 -5.74
CA LEU A 339 11.38 16.21 -6.77
C LEU A 339 11.69 17.45 -7.62
N PRO A 340 10.72 18.06 -8.35
CA PRO A 340 11.00 19.24 -9.16
C PRO A 340 11.39 20.43 -8.29
N LYS A 341 10.81 20.55 -7.08
CA LYS A 341 11.16 21.60 -6.13
C LYS A 341 12.62 21.53 -5.70
N LEU A 342 13.10 20.37 -5.24
CA LEU A 342 14.51 20.22 -4.87
C LEU A 342 15.43 20.27 -6.09
N ALA A 343 14.98 19.78 -7.25
CA ALA A 343 15.75 19.85 -8.48
C ALA A 343 16.06 21.30 -8.88
N GLY A 344 15.04 22.17 -8.88
CA GLY A 344 15.22 23.59 -9.15
C GLY A 344 16.10 24.30 -8.11
N MET A 345 16.02 23.92 -6.83
CA MET A 345 16.90 24.49 -5.79
C MET A 345 18.37 24.15 -5.97
N VAL A 346 18.68 22.94 -6.44
CA VAL A 346 20.07 22.47 -6.56
C VAL A 346 20.66 22.68 -7.96
N ALA A 347 19.83 22.98 -8.95
CA ALA A 347 20.26 23.25 -10.32
C ALA A 347 21.23 24.45 -10.36
N SER A 348 22.37 24.27 -11.02
CA SER A 348 23.41 25.31 -11.14
C SER A 348 23.08 26.28 -12.29
N GLY A 349 22.05 27.11 -12.11
CA GLY A 349 21.67 28.16 -13.07
C GLY A 349 20.87 27.68 -14.29
N ARG A 350 20.63 26.37 -14.42
CA ARG A 350 19.82 25.76 -15.49
C ARG A 350 18.80 24.80 -14.89
N ASP A 351 17.76 25.36 -14.28
CA ASP A 351 16.63 24.57 -13.77
C ASP A 351 15.78 24.04 -14.95
N PRO A 352 15.69 22.72 -15.16
CA PRO A 352 14.88 22.16 -16.24
C PRO A 352 13.40 22.50 -16.10
N PHE A 353 12.88 22.65 -14.88
CA PHE A 353 11.46 22.87 -14.62
C PHE A 353 11.01 24.32 -14.77
N SER A 354 11.96 25.27 -14.79
CA SER A 354 11.72 26.70 -15.00
C SER A 354 12.02 27.17 -16.43
N HIS A 355 12.41 26.26 -17.32
CA HIS A 355 12.72 26.61 -18.71
C HIS A 355 11.46 27.08 -19.46
N PRO A 356 11.51 28.13 -20.31
CA PRO A 356 10.31 28.69 -20.98
C PRO A 356 9.51 27.71 -21.84
N ARG A 357 10.18 26.70 -22.39
CA ARG A 357 9.58 25.60 -23.18
C ARG A 357 8.97 24.48 -22.32
N VAL A 358 9.09 24.53 -20.99
CA VAL A 358 8.68 23.46 -20.08
C VAL A 358 7.48 23.91 -19.26
N ARG A 359 6.40 23.14 -19.32
CA ARG A 359 5.25 23.28 -18.43
C ARG A 359 5.24 22.12 -17.44
N THR A 360 5.55 22.41 -16.19
CA THR A 360 5.55 21.42 -15.11
C THR A 360 4.19 21.36 -14.43
N VAL A 361 3.59 20.17 -14.33
CA VAL A 361 2.31 19.96 -13.65
C VAL A 361 2.47 18.89 -12.57
N ILE A 362 2.15 19.27 -11.33
CA ILE A 362 2.12 18.34 -10.20
C ILE A 362 0.78 17.60 -10.21
N ALA A 363 0.77 16.39 -10.80
CA ALA A 363 -0.43 15.56 -10.91
C ALA A 363 -0.08 14.10 -11.20
N ASP A 364 -0.99 13.19 -10.84
CA ASP A 364 -0.98 11.83 -11.37
C ASP A 364 -1.22 11.85 -12.89
N ALA A 365 -0.39 11.12 -13.62
CA ALA A 365 -0.40 11.16 -15.09
C ALA A 365 -1.67 10.56 -15.68
N ARG A 366 -2.19 9.47 -15.11
CA ARG A 366 -3.43 8.83 -15.59
C ARG A 366 -4.64 9.74 -15.38
N ALA A 367 -4.73 10.39 -14.22
CA ALA A 367 -5.78 11.35 -13.91
C ALA A 367 -5.68 12.63 -14.75
N TYR A 368 -4.46 13.12 -15.03
CA TYR A 368 -4.25 14.29 -15.87
C TYR A 368 -4.68 14.02 -17.32
N LEU A 369 -4.20 12.91 -17.90
CA LEU A 369 -4.51 12.55 -19.29
C LEU A 369 -6.00 12.25 -19.48
N ALA A 370 -6.67 11.66 -18.50
CA ALA A 370 -8.10 11.38 -18.59
C ALA A 370 -9.00 12.62 -18.76
N ARG A 371 -8.51 13.83 -18.43
CA ARG A 371 -9.22 15.09 -18.66
C ARG A 371 -8.61 15.99 -19.71
N SER A 372 -7.40 15.68 -20.19
CA SER A 372 -6.68 16.54 -21.11
C SER A 372 -6.97 16.12 -22.55
N PRO A 373 -7.38 17.04 -23.44
CA PRO A 373 -7.47 16.73 -24.86
C PRO A 373 -6.13 16.90 -25.60
N GLU A 374 -5.07 17.32 -24.90
CA GLU A 374 -3.77 17.62 -25.52
C GLU A 374 -3.12 16.37 -26.12
N GLN A 375 -2.52 16.52 -27.31
CA GLN A 375 -1.83 15.45 -28.02
C GLN A 375 -0.35 15.82 -28.26
N PHE A 376 0.51 14.81 -28.30
CA PHE A 376 1.96 14.97 -28.33
C PHE A 376 2.59 14.21 -29.51
N ASP A 377 3.72 14.70 -30.00
CA ASP A 377 4.56 13.98 -30.97
C ASP A 377 5.33 12.84 -30.29
N LEU A 378 5.65 13.02 -29.00
CA LEU A 378 6.31 12.01 -28.18
C LEU A 378 5.67 11.95 -26.79
N VAL A 379 5.27 10.76 -26.35
CA VAL A 379 5.00 10.46 -24.94
C VAL A 379 6.12 9.56 -24.44
N THR A 380 6.86 9.99 -23.43
CA THR A 380 8.03 9.26 -22.92
C THR A 380 7.93 8.91 -21.44
N LEU A 381 8.33 7.69 -21.11
CA LEU A 381 8.49 7.16 -19.75
C LEU A 381 9.93 6.68 -19.59
N GLY A 382 10.72 7.37 -18.77
CA GLY A 382 12.09 7.00 -18.47
C GLY A 382 12.23 5.84 -17.47
N PRO A 383 13.47 5.36 -17.28
CA PRO A 383 13.76 4.37 -16.26
C PRO A 383 13.64 5.03 -14.87
N SER A 384 12.63 4.61 -14.10
CA SER A 384 12.45 5.08 -12.72
C SER A 384 13.33 4.29 -11.74
N GLY A 385 13.91 4.99 -10.77
CA GLY A 385 14.67 4.39 -9.66
C GLY A 385 16.07 3.86 -10.01
N ALA A 386 16.73 3.22 -9.04
CA ALA A 386 18.02 2.55 -9.22
C ALA A 386 17.88 1.19 -9.91
N PRO A 387 18.89 0.75 -10.68
CA PRO A 387 18.94 -0.62 -11.18
C PRO A 387 18.92 -1.67 -10.03
N GLY A 388 19.50 -1.35 -8.87
CA GLY A 388 19.52 -2.23 -7.69
C GLY A 388 18.15 -2.43 -7.01
N THR A 389 17.26 -1.43 -7.02
CA THR A 389 15.92 -1.54 -6.42
C THR A 389 14.95 -2.30 -7.33
N ALA A 390 15.11 -2.15 -8.65
CA ALA A 390 14.49 -3.02 -9.65
C ALA A 390 15.04 -4.47 -9.59
N ALA A 391 16.32 -4.65 -9.26
CA ALA A 391 16.95 -5.97 -9.13
C ALA A 391 16.47 -6.75 -7.90
N ALA A 392 16.26 -6.10 -6.75
CA ALA A 392 15.85 -6.76 -5.50
C ALA A 392 14.35 -7.12 -5.44
N GLY A 393 13.56 -6.81 -6.48
CA GLY A 393 12.12 -7.14 -6.52
C GLY A 393 11.29 -6.44 -5.44
N VAL A 394 11.79 -5.31 -4.92
CA VAL A 394 11.20 -4.53 -3.81
C VAL A 394 9.85 -3.92 -4.20
N HIS A 395 9.61 -3.70 -5.50
CA HIS A 395 8.37 -3.15 -6.05
C HIS A 395 7.34 -4.22 -6.49
N SER A 396 7.64 -5.51 -6.33
CA SER A 396 6.75 -6.61 -6.80
C SER A 396 5.34 -6.59 -6.21
N LEU A 397 5.19 -5.99 -5.02
CA LEU A 397 3.91 -5.83 -4.33
C LEU A 397 3.28 -4.44 -4.51
N ASN A 398 3.95 -3.51 -5.18
CA ASN A 398 3.43 -2.15 -5.35
C ASN A 398 2.52 -2.08 -6.57
N GLU A 399 1.37 -1.47 -6.40
CA GLU A 399 0.50 -1.09 -7.51
C GLU A 399 1.17 0.00 -8.36
N ASP A 400 1.23 -0.24 -9.68
CA ASP A 400 1.72 0.74 -10.66
C ASP A 400 0.76 0.78 -11.85
N PHE A 401 0.05 1.91 -11.97
CA PHE A 401 -0.94 2.20 -13.00
C PHE A 401 -0.35 2.88 -14.25
N LEU A 402 0.96 3.14 -14.28
CA LEU A 402 1.64 3.74 -15.43
C LEU A 402 2.10 2.68 -16.44
N HIS A 403 2.28 1.43 -16.01
CA HIS A 403 2.77 0.32 -16.83
C HIS A 403 1.72 -0.79 -17.05
N THR A 404 0.43 -0.41 -17.07
CA THR A 404 -0.67 -1.31 -17.45
C THR A 404 -1.02 -1.17 -18.92
N ARG A 405 -1.69 -2.18 -19.48
CA ARG A 405 -2.25 -2.16 -20.84
C ARG A 405 -3.21 -0.99 -21.04
N ASP A 406 -4.02 -0.67 -20.03
CA ASP A 406 -4.95 0.46 -20.04
C ASP A 406 -4.21 1.81 -20.04
N ALA A 407 -3.06 1.88 -19.35
CA ALA A 407 -2.17 3.05 -19.38
C ALA A 407 -1.61 3.27 -20.79
N TYR A 408 -1.09 2.20 -21.40
CA TYR A 408 -0.51 2.30 -22.73
C TYR A 408 -1.56 2.68 -23.77
N ARG A 409 -2.78 2.12 -23.67
CA ARG A 409 -3.90 2.56 -24.52
C ARG A 409 -4.20 4.05 -24.33
N SER A 410 -4.18 4.53 -23.09
CA SER A 410 -4.34 5.96 -22.79
C SER A 410 -3.23 6.78 -23.43
N TYR A 411 -1.96 6.38 -23.33
CA TYR A 411 -0.85 7.10 -23.94
C TYR A 411 -0.95 7.15 -25.46
N LEU A 412 -1.28 6.02 -26.10
CA LEU A 412 -1.48 5.95 -27.56
C LEU A 412 -2.61 6.88 -28.03
N ALA A 413 -3.66 7.06 -27.23
CA ALA A 413 -4.76 7.98 -27.55
C ALA A 413 -4.38 9.47 -27.47
N HIS A 414 -3.25 9.80 -26.81
CA HIS A 414 -2.72 11.17 -26.71
C HIS A 414 -1.56 11.41 -27.69
N LEU A 415 -1.34 10.51 -28.65
CA LEU A 415 -0.39 10.73 -29.74
C LEU A 415 -1.05 11.49 -30.88
N LYS A 416 -0.36 12.51 -31.40
CA LYS A 416 -0.70 13.11 -32.69
C LYS A 416 -0.54 12.08 -33.82
N PRO A 417 -1.12 12.32 -35.00
CA PRO A 417 -0.81 11.51 -36.18
C PRO A 417 0.70 11.46 -36.45
N GLY A 418 1.28 10.26 -36.38
CA GLY A 418 2.74 10.07 -36.54
C GLY A 418 3.55 10.16 -35.25
N GLY A 419 2.90 10.46 -34.11
CA GLY A 419 3.55 10.49 -32.79
C GLY A 419 3.96 9.10 -32.30
N VAL A 420 4.86 9.09 -31.33
CA VAL A 420 5.50 7.89 -30.78
C VAL A 420 5.37 7.83 -29.26
N LEU A 421 5.06 6.64 -28.75
CA LEU A 421 5.22 6.32 -27.32
C LEU A 421 6.58 5.65 -27.12
N ALA A 422 7.40 6.19 -26.22
CA ALA A 422 8.71 5.64 -25.86
C ALA A 422 8.72 5.22 -24.38
N ILE A 423 9.07 3.96 -24.12
CA ILE A 423 9.17 3.43 -22.76
C ILE A 423 10.56 2.84 -22.57
N THR A 424 11.34 3.42 -21.67
CA THR A 424 12.71 2.99 -21.36
C THR A 424 12.77 2.39 -19.97
N ARG A 425 13.21 1.14 -19.82
CA ARG A 425 13.32 0.44 -18.52
C ARG A 425 14.69 -0.18 -18.32
N TRP A 426 15.06 -0.43 -17.06
CA TRP A 426 16.30 -1.12 -16.71
C TRP A 426 16.28 -2.58 -17.20
N ILE A 427 17.41 -3.08 -17.67
CA ILE A 427 17.59 -4.48 -18.05
C ILE A 427 18.01 -5.29 -16.84
N ARG A 428 17.34 -6.44 -16.70
CA ARG A 428 17.77 -7.55 -15.84
C ARG A 428 18.15 -8.70 -16.73
N ILE A 429 19.07 -9.54 -16.27
CA ILE A 429 19.44 -10.78 -16.94
C ILE A 429 19.01 -11.94 -16.04
N PRO A 430 18.10 -12.82 -16.50
CA PRO A 430 17.35 -12.76 -17.76
C PRO A 430 16.30 -11.61 -17.80
N PRO A 431 15.96 -11.06 -18.98
CA PRO A 431 15.00 -9.95 -19.11
C PRO A 431 13.61 -10.28 -18.56
N ARG A 432 12.98 -9.34 -17.84
CA ARG A 432 11.62 -9.53 -17.28
C ARG A 432 10.69 -8.37 -17.62
N GLU A 433 11.01 -7.20 -17.10
CA GLU A 433 10.22 -5.99 -17.29
C GLU A 433 10.15 -5.59 -18.76
N ASN A 434 11.30 -5.55 -19.45
CA ASN A 434 11.37 -5.22 -20.86
C ASN A 434 10.55 -6.17 -21.74
N VAL A 435 10.53 -7.46 -21.42
CA VAL A 435 9.69 -8.46 -22.10
C VAL A 435 8.21 -8.13 -21.90
N ARG A 436 7.80 -7.84 -20.67
CA ARG A 436 6.41 -7.43 -20.38
C ARG A 436 6.04 -6.13 -21.10
N VAL A 437 6.92 -5.14 -21.16
CA VAL A 437 6.68 -3.88 -21.89
C VAL A 437 6.41 -4.16 -23.37
N VAL A 438 7.23 -5.00 -24.02
CA VAL A 438 7.04 -5.41 -25.42
C VAL A 438 5.68 -6.09 -25.64
N LEU A 439 5.33 -7.07 -24.80
CA LEU A 439 4.04 -7.78 -24.91
C LEU A 439 2.85 -6.85 -24.65
N THR A 440 2.99 -5.94 -23.67
CA THR A 440 1.93 -4.99 -23.28
C THR A 440 1.73 -3.93 -24.36
N ALA A 441 2.80 -3.42 -24.96
CA ALA A 441 2.75 -2.48 -26.08
C ALA A 441 2.02 -3.08 -27.30
N ALA A 442 2.39 -4.31 -27.68
CA ALA A 442 1.72 -5.00 -28.79
C ALA A 442 0.24 -5.27 -28.51
N GLN A 443 -0.13 -5.60 -27.27
CA GLN A 443 -1.53 -5.77 -26.91
C GLN A 443 -2.29 -4.43 -26.91
N ALA A 444 -1.70 -3.36 -26.39
CA ALA A 444 -2.31 -2.03 -26.41
C ALA A 444 -2.57 -1.52 -27.84
N LEU A 445 -1.67 -1.80 -28.78
CA LEU A 445 -1.89 -1.52 -30.21
C LEU A 445 -3.12 -2.25 -30.77
N ARG A 446 -3.27 -3.55 -30.46
CA ARG A 446 -4.45 -4.33 -30.88
C ARG A 446 -5.74 -3.80 -30.27
N ASP A 447 -5.72 -3.47 -28.97
CA ASP A 447 -6.86 -2.91 -28.26
C ASP A 447 -7.24 -1.51 -28.78
N ALA A 448 -6.29 -0.78 -29.36
CA ALA A 448 -6.51 0.49 -30.06
C ALA A 448 -6.97 0.31 -31.53
N GLY A 449 -7.14 -0.93 -32.01
CA GLY A 449 -7.63 -1.23 -33.36
C GLY A 449 -6.54 -1.26 -34.46
N VAL A 450 -5.25 -1.25 -34.09
CA VAL A 450 -4.15 -1.33 -35.07
C VAL A 450 -4.04 -2.75 -35.61
N ARG A 451 -4.26 -2.90 -36.93
CA ARG A 451 -4.33 -4.20 -37.61
C ARG A 451 -2.96 -4.90 -37.77
N ASN A 452 -1.90 -4.12 -37.96
CA ASN A 452 -0.54 -4.64 -38.22
C ASN A 452 0.47 -4.15 -37.17
N PRO A 453 0.47 -4.71 -35.94
CA PRO A 453 1.40 -4.29 -34.87
C PRO A 453 2.88 -4.42 -35.25
N GLU A 454 3.22 -5.31 -36.19
CA GLU A 454 4.58 -5.51 -36.70
C GLU A 454 5.20 -4.22 -37.23
N ARG A 455 4.41 -3.38 -37.91
CA ARG A 455 4.87 -2.10 -38.47
C ARG A 455 5.02 -1.01 -37.42
N SER A 456 4.51 -1.22 -36.21
CA SER A 456 4.28 -0.20 -35.19
C SER A 456 5.23 -0.31 -34.00
N LEU A 457 6.21 -1.23 -34.02
CA LEU A 457 7.06 -1.54 -32.88
C LEU A 457 8.55 -1.50 -33.26
N VAL A 458 9.35 -0.79 -32.47
CA VAL A 458 10.82 -0.86 -32.49
C VAL A 458 11.31 -1.13 -31.06
N VAL A 459 12.28 -2.03 -30.91
CA VAL A 459 12.91 -2.36 -29.62
C VAL A 459 14.40 -2.15 -29.75
N ALA A 460 14.94 -1.28 -28.91
CA ALA A 460 16.36 -0.97 -28.85
C ALA A 460 16.92 -1.25 -27.46
N ARG A 461 18.20 -1.60 -27.38
CA ARG A 461 18.86 -2.00 -26.14
C ARG A 461 20.24 -1.38 -26.00
N SER A 462 20.54 -0.93 -24.79
CA SER A 462 21.89 -0.59 -24.32
C SER A 462 22.44 -1.68 -23.40
N TRP A 463 23.63 -1.45 -22.83
CA TRP A 463 24.20 -2.34 -21.82
C TRP A 463 23.37 -2.43 -20.52
N ALA A 464 22.51 -1.43 -20.22
CA ALA A 464 21.76 -1.36 -18.96
C ALA A 464 20.26 -1.12 -19.10
N THR A 465 19.77 -0.69 -20.27
CA THR A 465 18.35 -0.31 -20.47
C THR A 465 17.82 -0.82 -21.81
N ALA A 466 16.51 -1.03 -21.90
CA ALA A 466 15.82 -1.26 -23.17
C ALA A 466 14.77 -0.17 -23.39
N THR A 467 14.68 0.30 -24.64
CA THR A 467 13.73 1.32 -25.09
C THR A 467 12.77 0.69 -26.10
N VAL A 468 11.48 0.70 -25.78
CA VAL A 468 10.42 0.24 -26.68
C VAL A 468 9.71 1.46 -27.26
N LEU A 469 9.73 1.58 -28.59
CA LEU A 469 9.04 2.63 -29.33
C LEU A 469 7.79 2.06 -30.00
N VAL A 470 6.68 2.78 -29.87
CA VAL A 470 5.37 2.38 -30.37
C VAL A 470 4.77 3.51 -31.21
N LYS A 471 4.52 3.25 -32.49
CA LYS A 471 3.95 4.22 -33.45
C LYS A 471 2.70 3.62 -34.10
N PRO A 472 1.47 4.00 -33.70
CA PRO A 472 0.23 3.38 -34.20
C PRO A 472 0.08 3.36 -35.72
N ASN A 473 0.54 4.42 -36.40
CA ASN A 473 0.47 4.55 -37.87
C ASN A 473 1.60 3.79 -38.60
N GLY A 474 2.49 3.15 -37.85
CA GLY A 474 3.66 2.44 -38.34
C GLY A 474 4.88 3.34 -38.56
N PHE A 475 6.06 2.73 -38.53
CA PHE A 475 7.33 3.36 -38.89
C PHE A 475 7.53 3.35 -40.41
N SER A 476 7.90 4.50 -40.97
CA SER A 476 8.29 4.65 -42.37
C SER A 476 9.73 4.16 -42.59
N ALA A 477 10.12 3.93 -43.85
CA ALA A 477 11.52 3.60 -44.16
C ALA A 477 12.50 4.69 -43.69
N GLN A 478 12.11 5.96 -43.81
CA GLN A 478 12.88 7.10 -43.34
C GLN A 478 13.01 7.11 -41.81
N ASP A 479 11.94 6.76 -41.09
CA ASP A 479 11.98 6.64 -39.62
C ASP A 479 12.99 5.56 -39.20
N LEU A 480 12.94 4.40 -39.86
CA LEU A 480 13.83 3.27 -39.55
C LEU A 480 15.28 3.58 -39.89
N GLU A 481 15.54 4.28 -40.99
CA GLU A 481 16.89 4.72 -41.34
C GLU A 481 17.42 5.75 -40.33
N ALA A 482 16.59 6.68 -39.87
CA ALA A 482 16.97 7.65 -38.83
C ALA A 482 17.27 6.95 -37.49
N LEU A 483 16.41 6.02 -37.08
CA LEU A 483 16.60 5.24 -35.85
C LEU A 483 17.82 4.33 -35.92
N SER A 484 18.07 3.66 -37.05
CA SER A 484 19.27 2.82 -37.25
C SER A 484 20.53 3.65 -37.16
N ARG A 485 20.63 4.76 -37.92
CA ARG A 485 21.80 5.65 -37.85
C ARG A 485 22.03 6.18 -36.43
N PHE A 486 20.96 6.54 -35.72
CA PHE A 486 21.05 6.97 -34.33
C PHE A 486 21.58 5.85 -33.42
N ALA A 487 21.03 4.64 -33.55
CA ALA A 487 21.43 3.48 -32.77
C ALA A 487 22.88 3.08 -33.02
N ASP A 488 23.28 2.96 -34.29
CA ASP A 488 24.63 2.56 -34.72
C ASP A 488 25.69 3.55 -34.19
N SER A 489 25.45 4.86 -34.35
CA SER A 489 26.36 5.91 -33.87
C SER A 489 26.55 5.99 -32.35
N ARG A 490 25.72 5.26 -31.59
CA ARG A 490 25.75 5.21 -30.12
C ARG A 490 25.92 3.79 -29.58
N GLY A 491 26.11 2.81 -30.46
CA GLY A 491 26.22 1.40 -30.08
C GLY A 491 24.97 0.86 -29.39
N LEU A 492 23.77 1.32 -29.75
CA LEU A 492 22.52 0.72 -29.29
C LEU A 492 22.15 -0.44 -30.22
N ASP A 493 21.72 -1.56 -29.65
CA ASP A 493 21.29 -2.74 -30.41
C ASP A 493 19.81 -2.64 -30.74
N LEU A 494 19.45 -2.61 -32.02
CA LEU A 494 18.06 -2.75 -32.46
C LEU A 494 17.65 -4.22 -32.45
N ASP A 495 17.15 -4.70 -31.31
CA ASP A 495 16.69 -6.08 -31.13
C ASP A 495 15.43 -6.41 -31.96
N TRP A 496 14.62 -5.40 -32.34
CA TRP A 496 13.46 -5.55 -33.23
C TRP A 496 13.11 -4.27 -33.98
N TYR A 497 12.76 -4.36 -35.26
CA TYR A 497 12.12 -3.31 -36.05
C TYR A 497 11.33 -3.92 -37.23
N PRO A 498 10.39 -3.19 -37.86
CA PRO A 498 9.62 -3.72 -38.99
C PRO A 498 10.52 -4.14 -40.17
N GLY A 499 10.37 -5.38 -40.62
CA GLY A 499 11.17 -5.93 -41.73
C GLY A 499 12.58 -6.40 -41.36
N VAL A 500 12.91 -6.51 -40.06
CA VAL A 500 14.20 -7.02 -39.60
C VAL A 500 14.43 -8.48 -40.02
N ASP A 501 15.61 -8.77 -40.57
CA ASP A 501 16.12 -10.14 -40.65
C ASP A 501 16.80 -10.49 -39.32
N THR A 502 16.11 -11.28 -38.50
CA THR A 502 16.61 -11.66 -37.17
C THR A 502 17.87 -12.54 -37.22
N THR A 503 18.17 -13.16 -38.38
CA THR A 503 19.35 -14.02 -38.54
C THR A 503 20.63 -13.25 -38.84
N SER A 504 20.50 -12.02 -39.36
CA SER A 504 21.63 -11.16 -39.71
C SER A 504 21.97 -10.14 -38.61
N LEU A 505 21.27 -10.14 -37.48
CA LEU A 505 21.54 -9.23 -36.36
C LEU A 505 22.92 -9.53 -35.75
N ASN A 506 23.78 -8.51 -35.66
CA ASN A 506 25.10 -8.59 -35.04
C ASN A 506 25.20 -7.58 -33.89
N PRO A 507 24.63 -7.89 -32.71
CA PRO A 507 24.57 -6.94 -31.60
C PRO A 507 25.95 -6.66 -31.01
N VAL A 508 26.17 -5.40 -30.64
CA VAL A 508 27.30 -4.92 -29.85
C VAL A 508 27.27 -5.53 -28.46
N HIS A 509 26.11 -5.51 -27.79
CA HIS A 509 25.93 -6.13 -26.48
C HIS A 509 25.39 -7.55 -26.66
N ARG A 510 26.30 -8.53 -26.76
CA ARG A 510 25.96 -9.94 -26.96
C ARG A 510 25.31 -10.55 -25.72
N LEU A 511 24.19 -11.23 -25.92
CA LEU A 511 23.47 -12.01 -24.90
C LEU A 511 23.51 -13.49 -25.27
N ASP A 512 23.44 -14.38 -24.27
CA ASP A 512 23.37 -15.83 -24.50
C ASP A 512 22.13 -16.22 -25.32
N GLU A 513 21.02 -15.50 -25.14
CA GLU A 513 19.80 -15.67 -25.91
C GLU A 513 19.20 -14.31 -26.35
N PRO A 514 18.68 -14.19 -27.59
CA PRO A 514 18.02 -12.98 -28.09
C PRO A 514 16.57 -12.89 -27.58
N VAL A 515 16.39 -12.83 -26.26
CA VAL A 515 15.08 -12.91 -25.59
C VAL A 515 14.14 -11.77 -26.05
N LEU A 516 14.64 -10.54 -26.19
CA LEU A 516 13.82 -9.39 -26.59
C LEU A 516 13.35 -9.51 -28.05
N THR A 517 14.20 -10.01 -28.95
CA THR A 517 13.83 -10.31 -30.34
C THR A 517 12.74 -11.39 -30.39
N ARG A 518 12.89 -12.50 -29.64
CA ARG A 518 11.87 -13.56 -29.58
C ARG A 518 10.56 -13.07 -28.99
N ALA A 519 10.62 -12.25 -27.94
CA ALA A 519 9.46 -11.63 -27.32
C ALA A 519 8.73 -10.72 -28.31
N ALA A 520 9.45 -9.85 -29.02
CA ALA A 520 8.88 -8.93 -30.02
C ALA A 520 8.26 -9.68 -31.20
N ALA A 521 8.96 -10.70 -31.74
CA ALA A 521 8.44 -11.55 -32.81
C ALA A 521 7.12 -12.25 -32.40
N ALA A 522 7.07 -12.80 -31.18
CA ALA A 522 5.84 -13.40 -30.65
C ALA A 522 4.75 -12.34 -30.42
N ALA A 523 5.13 -11.16 -29.91
CA ALA A 523 4.24 -10.06 -29.59
C ALA A 523 3.50 -9.55 -30.82
N VAL A 524 4.18 -9.38 -31.97
CA VAL A 524 3.57 -8.82 -33.18
C VAL A 524 2.81 -9.87 -33.99
N ARG A 525 3.25 -11.13 -34.00
CA ARG A 525 2.68 -12.22 -34.82
C ARG A 525 1.20 -12.47 -34.54
N SER A 526 0.84 -12.74 -33.28
CA SER A 526 -0.56 -12.92 -32.87
C SER A 526 -0.69 -12.84 -31.35
N GLU A 527 -1.92 -12.62 -30.87
CA GLU A 527 -2.18 -12.65 -29.44
C GLU A 527 -1.91 -14.04 -28.84
N GLU A 528 -2.23 -15.10 -29.56
CA GLU A 528 -1.95 -16.48 -29.12
C GLU A 528 -0.45 -16.75 -29.03
N ALA A 529 0.35 -16.26 -29.98
CA ALA A 529 1.80 -16.39 -29.96
C ALA A 529 2.42 -15.67 -28.75
N ALA A 530 1.96 -14.45 -28.47
CA ALA A 530 2.36 -13.68 -27.29
C ALA A 530 2.00 -14.42 -25.99
N ARG A 531 0.78 -14.96 -25.90
CA ARG A 531 0.31 -15.76 -24.74
C ARG A 531 1.11 -17.05 -24.58
N GLN A 532 1.43 -17.74 -25.67
CA GLN A 532 2.26 -18.95 -25.66
C GLN A 532 3.68 -18.64 -25.15
N PHE A 533 4.31 -17.59 -25.70
CA PHE A 533 5.64 -17.15 -25.25
C PHE A 533 5.64 -16.86 -23.75
N ALA A 534 4.70 -16.06 -23.26
CA ALA A 534 4.62 -15.69 -21.85
C ALA A 534 4.42 -16.89 -20.91
N ARG A 535 3.63 -17.89 -21.33
CA ARG A 535 3.41 -19.13 -20.55
C ARG A 535 4.66 -20.02 -20.47
N THR A 536 5.48 -20.04 -21.53
CA THR A 536 6.72 -20.83 -21.59
C THR A 536 7.90 -20.13 -20.96
N TYR A 537 7.84 -18.81 -20.81
CA TYR A 537 8.93 -18.03 -20.24
C TYR A 537 9.06 -18.31 -18.73
N PRO A 538 10.27 -18.38 -18.15
CA PRO A 538 10.46 -18.72 -16.73
C PRO A 538 9.81 -17.75 -15.74
N PHE A 539 9.53 -16.53 -16.19
CA PHE A 539 8.94 -15.46 -15.40
C PHE A 539 7.56 -15.08 -15.93
N ARG A 540 6.68 -14.65 -15.03
CA ARG A 540 5.36 -14.09 -15.37
C ARG A 540 5.61 -12.79 -16.14
N VAL A 541 5.43 -12.76 -17.45
CA VAL A 541 5.65 -11.59 -18.31
C VAL A 541 4.38 -11.16 -19.06
N GLU A 542 3.25 -11.81 -18.78
CA GLU A 542 1.96 -11.48 -19.36
C GLU A 542 1.61 -9.99 -19.14
N PRO A 543 0.94 -9.33 -20.11
CA PRO A 543 0.41 -7.99 -19.93
C PRO A 543 -0.55 -7.91 -18.73
N VAL A 544 -0.49 -6.79 -18.01
CA VAL A 544 -1.34 -6.53 -16.84
C VAL A 544 -2.28 -5.36 -17.10
N GLY A 545 -3.47 -5.37 -16.51
CA GLY A 545 -4.47 -4.29 -16.62
C GLY A 545 -4.76 -3.61 -15.28
N ASP A 546 -5.58 -2.56 -15.30
CA ASP A 546 -5.90 -1.75 -14.11
C ASP A 546 -6.67 -2.56 -13.02
N ALA A 547 -7.28 -3.70 -13.37
CA ALA A 547 -7.88 -4.61 -12.39
C ALA A 547 -6.85 -5.38 -11.53
N ARG A 548 -5.61 -5.52 -12.05
CA ARG A 548 -4.47 -6.19 -11.41
C ARG A 548 -3.17 -5.43 -11.76
N PRO A 549 -2.97 -4.22 -11.18
CA PRO A 549 -1.92 -3.28 -11.56
C PRO A 549 -0.56 -3.64 -10.92
N TYR A 550 -0.07 -4.88 -11.07
CA TYR A 550 1.23 -5.32 -10.54
C TYR A 550 2.24 -5.60 -11.68
N PRO A 551 2.67 -4.57 -12.44
CA PRO A 551 3.57 -4.73 -13.58
C PRO A 551 5.00 -5.13 -13.17
N HIS A 552 5.33 -5.10 -11.88
CA HIS A 552 6.64 -5.48 -11.34
C HIS A 552 6.67 -6.87 -10.69
N GLN A 553 5.57 -7.62 -10.72
CA GLN A 553 5.50 -8.99 -10.20
C GLN A 553 5.84 -10.01 -11.30
N PHE A 554 7.03 -10.62 -11.25
CA PHE A 554 7.50 -11.60 -12.24
C PHE A 554 7.63 -13.01 -11.67
N LEU A 555 7.67 -13.17 -10.34
CA LEU A 555 7.61 -14.49 -9.72
C LEU A 555 6.16 -14.94 -9.51
N ASN A 556 5.94 -16.23 -9.74
CA ASN A 556 4.71 -16.93 -9.40
C ASN A 556 5.06 -18.26 -8.71
N LEU A 557 4.06 -18.97 -8.20
CA LEU A 557 4.26 -20.26 -7.51
C LEU A 557 4.96 -21.32 -8.38
N ARG A 558 4.78 -21.29 -9.71
CA ARG A 558 5.43 -22.23 -10.64
C ARG A 558 6.92 -21.92 -10.79
N ALA A 559 7.24 -20.65 -11.04
CA ALA A 559 8.61 -20.15 -11.13
C ALA A 559 9.36 -20.42 -9.81
N LEU A 560 8.71 -20.18 -8.66
CA LEU A 560 9.28 -20.48 -7.36
C LEU A 560 9.58 -21.98 -7.19
N ARG A 561 8.64 -22.86 -7.56
CA ARG A 561 8.87 -24.32 -7.50
C ARG A 561 10.01 -24.76 -8.42
N SER A 562 10.14 -24.15 -9.60
CA SER A 562 11.23 -24.42 -10.53
C SER A 562 12.58 -23.94 -9.97
N LEU A 563 12.61 -22.75 -9.35
CA LEU A 563 13.82 -22.15 -8.75
C LEU A 563 14.28 -22.87 -7.47
N LEU A 564 13.36 -23.45 -6.71
CA LEU A 564 13.68 -24.27 -5.54
C LEU A 564 14.23 -25.66 -5.93
N GLY A 565 14.03 -26.07 -7.19
CA GLY A 565 14.56 -27.32 -7.73
C GLY A 565 15.98 -27.22 -8.30
N THR A 566 16.55 -26.01 -8.40
CA THR A 566 17.94 -25.80 -8.83
C THR A 566 18.91 -25.82 -7.65
N GLU A 567 20.21 -25.93 -7.92
CA GLU A 567 21.24 -25.98 -6.87
C GLU A 567 21.09 -24.84 -5.85
N THR A 568 21.27 -25.17 -4.56
CA THR A 568 21.14 -24.26 -3.43
C THR A 568 21.98 -22.99 -3.61
N GLY A 569 21.33 -21.83 -3.70
CA GLY A 569 21.98 -20.51 -3.78
C GLY A 569 21.85 -19.82 -5.14
N SER A 570 21.64 -20.57 -6.23
CA SER A 570 21.51 -20.01 -7.59
C SER A 570 20.29 -19.10 -7.79
N TRP A 571 19.24 -19.28 -6.98
CA TRP A 571 17.98 -18.55 -7.11
C TRP A 571 17.91 -17.22 -6.34
N ILE A 572 18.85 -16.98 -5.42
CA ILE A 572 18.83 -15.84 -4.50
C ILE A 572 18.80 -14.47 -5.23
N PRO A 573 19.57 -14.24 -6.31
CA PRO A 573 19.50 -12.98 -7.07
C PRO A 573 18.19 -12.78 -7.84
N PHE A 574 17.42 -13.85 -8.00
CA PHE A 574 16.17 -13.86 -8.75
C PHE A 574 14.93 -13.73 -7.87
N ALA A 575 15.09 -13.85 -6.55
CA ALA A 575 14.04 -13.78 -5.55
C ALA A 575 13.40 -12.37 -5.53
N GLU A 576 12.09 -12.29 -5.75
CA GLU A 576 11.28 -11.11 -5.44
C GLU A 576 10.99 -11.14 -3.95
N TRP A 577 11.91 -10.57 -3.16
CA TRP A 577 11.87 -10.64 -1.70
C TRP A 577 10.57 -10.12 -1.10
N GLY A 578 9.92 -9.13 -1.74
CA GLY A 578 8.59 -8.67 -1.34
C GLY A 578 7.55 -9.80 -1.35
N TYR A 579 7.40 -10.51 -2.47
CA TYR A 579 6.45 -11.62 -2.60
C TYR A 579 6.73 -12.76 -1.62
N LEU A 580 8.00 -13.13 -1.43
CA LEU A 580 8.40 -14.16 -0.45
C LEU A 580 8.13 -13.71 0.99
N ALA A 581 8.42 -12.46 1.32
CA ALA A 581 8.15 -11.89 2.64
C ALA A 581 6.64 -11.87 2.93
N LEU A 582 5.79 -11.57 1.95
CA LEU A 582 4.35 -11.62 2.10
C LEU A 582 3.86 -13.05 2.37
N ALA A 583 4.34 -14.04 1.61
CA ALA A 583 4.01 -15.44 1.84
C ALA A 583 4.48 -15.94 3.23
N ALA A 584 5.69 -15.56 3.64
CA ALA A 584 6.22 -15.87 4.96
C ALA A 584 5.39 -15.20 6.07
N THR A 585 4.96 -13.95 5.86
CA THR A 585 4.08 -13.22 6.79
C THR A 585 2.73 -13.92 6.92
N LEU A 586 2.15 -14.43 5.83
CA LEU A 586 0.92 -15.22 5.89
C LEU A 586 1.10 -16.47 6.75
N VAL A 587 2.16 -17.24 6.54
CA VAL A 587 2.46 -18.44 7.35
C VAL A 587 2.64 -18.05 8.82
N GLN A 588 3.44 -17.03 9.09
CA GLN A 588 3.66 -16.51 10.44
C GLN A 588 2.34 -16.07 11.10
N SER A 589 1.49 -15.32 10.40
CA SER A 589 0.19 -14.87 10.87
C SER A 589 -0.74 -16.02 11.23
N VAL A 590 -0.77 -17.07 10.41
CA VAL A 590 -1.55 -18.30 10.69
C VAL A 590 -1.00 -19.02 11.93
N VAL A 591 0.32 -19.16 12.05
CA VAL A 591 0.95 -19.78 13.23
C VAL A 591 0.67 -18.97 14.49
N ILE A 592 0.83 -17.65 14.47
CA ILE A 592 0.55 -16.77 15.61
C ILE A 592 -0.93 -16.85 15.98
N ALA A 593 -1.84 -16.75 15.01
CA ALA A 593 -3.27 -16.91 15.26
C ALA A 593 -3.59 -18.27 15.89
N ALA A 594 -3.00 -19.36 15.38
CA ALA A 594 -3.16 -20.69 15.96
C ALA A 594 -2.61 -20.76 17.40
N VAL A 595 -1.44 -20.20 17.67
CA VAL A 595 -0.82 -20.16 19.01
C VAL A 595 -1.72 -19.42 20.00
N PHE A 596 -2.17 -18.21 19.67
CA PHE A 596 -2.95 -17.38 20.60
C PHE A 596 -4.44 -17.74 20.69
N VAL A 597 -4.96 -18.55 19.75
CA VAL A 597 -6.34 -19.06 19.81
C VAL A 597 -6.38 -20.49 20.36
N VAL A 598 -5.59 -21.40 19.80
CA VAL A 598 -5.68 -22.85 20.10
C VAL A 598 -5.04 -23.20 21.44
N ILE A 599 -3.85 -22.67 21.76
CA ILE A 599 -3.14 -23.03 23.01
C ILE A 599 -3.95 -22.65 24.26
N PRO A 600 -4.51 -21.42 24.36
CA PRO A 600 -5.31 -21.04 25.52
C PRO A 600 -6.61 -21.86 25.65
N VAL A 601 -7.25 -22.20 24.54
CA VAL A 601 -8.44 -23.07 24.51
C VAL A 601 -8.09 -24.48 25.00
N ALA A 602 -6.98 -25.06 24.53
CA ALA A 602 -6.51 -26.38 24.93
C ALA A 602 -6.11 -26.43 26.42
N ALA A 603 -5.44 -25.39 26.93
CA ALA A 603 -5.08 -25.26 28.33
C ALA A 603 -6.32 -25.20 29.25
N ARG A 604 -7.36 -24.47 28.82
CA ARG A 604 -8.63 -24.36 29.56
C ARG A 604 -9.45 -25.66 29.52
N HIS A 605 -9.39 -26.41 28.43
CA HIS A 605 -10.05 -27.72 28.32
C HIS A 605 -9.47 -28.76 29.31
N ARG A 606 -8.17 -28.69 29.62
CA ARG A 606 -7.54 -29.53 30.66
C ARG A 606 -7.96 -29.17 32.09
N LEU A 607 -8.49 -27.97 32.32
CA LEU A 607 -8.76 -27.41 33.67
C LEU A 607 -10.26 -27.36 34.06
N ARG A 608 -11.14 -28.13 33.41
CA ARG A 608 -12.61 -28.17 33.64
C ARG A 608 -13.31 -26.81 33.43
N ALA A 609 -13.58 -26.45 32.17
CA ALA A 609 -14.70 -25.56 31.81
C ALA A 609 -15.16 -25.83 30.36
N ARG A 610 -16.47 -25.78 30.15
CA ARG A 610 -17.22 -26.10 28.90
C ARG A 610 -16.48 -25.78 27.59
N SER A 611 -16.58 -26.73 26.67
CA SER A 611 -16.11 -26.71 25.27
C SER A 611 -16.28 -25.36 24.59
N VAL A 612 -15.17 -24.72 24.22
CA VAL A 612 -15.12 -23.70 23.16
C VAL A 612 -14.58 -24.43 21.93
N PRO A 613 -15.42 -25.00 21.05
CA PRO A 613 -14.90 -25.56 19.82
C PRO A 613 -14.46 -24.40 18.93
N ALA A 614 -13.26 -24.52 18.36
CA ALA A 614 -12.74 -23.62 17.33
C ALA A 614 -13.66 -23.51 16.09
N LEU A 615 -14.70 -24.36 15.99
CA LEU A 615 -15.78 -24.33 14.99
C LEU A 615 -17.15 -23.96 15.59
N SER A 616 -17.21 -23.31 16.76
CA SER A 616 -18.47 -22.77 17.26
C SER A 616 -19.04 -21.74 16.27
N ARG A 617 -20.36 -21.65 16.16
CA ARG A 617 -21.02 -20.69 15.25
C ARG A 617 -20.54 -19.24 15.44
N PRO A 618 -20.36 -18.71 16.68
CA PRO A 618 -19.77 -17.39 16.88
C PRO A 618 -18.35 -17.30 16.32
N ALA A 619 -17.52 -18.33 16.51
CA ALA A 619 -16.15 -18.32 16.00
C ALA A 619 -16.08 -18.22 14.48
N VAL A 620 -16.89 -19.01 13.77
CA VAL A 620 -16.98 -18.96 12.30
C VAL A 620 -17.51 -17.59 11.86
N TYR A 621 -18.57 -17.08 12.49
CA TYR A 621 -19.16 -15.79 12.14
C TYR A 621 -18.17 -14.62 12.31
N PHE A 622 -17.54 -14.48 13.49
CA PHE A 622 -16.59 -13.40 13.77
C PHE A 622 -15.30 -13.53 12.94
N GLY A 623 -14.86 -14.75 12.63
CA GLY A 623 -13.73 -14.97 11.73
C GLY A 623 -14.04 -14.56 10.28
N LEU A 624 -15.21 -14.93 9.76
CA LEU A 624 -15.63 -14.59 8.40
C LEU A 624 -15.75 -13.08 8.19
N ILE A 625 -16.41 -12.36 9.11
CA ILE A 625 -16.55 -10.91 8.98
C ILE A 625 -15.19 -10.20 9.10
N GLY A 626 -14.27 -10.69 9.94
CA GLY A 626 -12.92 -10.14 10.07
C GLY A 626 -12.11 -10.26 8.77
N ILE A 627 -12.04 -11.47 8.20
CA ILE A 627 -11.35 -11.70 6.91
C ILE A 627 -12.02 -10.93 5.78
N SER A 628 -13.35 -10.93 5.72
CA SER A 628 -14.10 -10.30 4.61
C SER A 628 -14.02 -8.78 4.66
N TYR A 629 -14.00 -8.18 5.85
CA TYR A 629 -13.84 -6.73 6.00
C TYR A 629 -12.47 -6.29 5.49
N LEU A 630 -11.39 -6.95 5.93
CA LEU A 630 -10.02 -6.64 5.49
C LEU A 630 -9.83 -6.89 3.98
N ALA A 631 -10.42 -7.97 3.44
CA ALA A 631 -10.37 -8.25 2.01
C ALA A 631 -11.08 -7.17 1.18
N ALA A 632 -12.28 -6.74 1.59
CA ALA A 632 -13.01 -5.65 0.95
C ALA A 632 -12.22 -4.34 1.02
N GLU A 633 -11.70 -3.99 2.21
CA GLU A 633 -10.92 -2.78 2.43
C GLU A 633 -9.70 -2.70 1.51
N ILE A 634 -8.88 -3.75 1.45
CA ILE A 634 -7.69 -3.81 0.58
C ILE A 634 -8.07 -3.66 -0.90
N ALA A 635 -9.11 -4.34 -1.36
CA ALA A 635 -9.55 -4.25 -2.75
C ALA A 635 -10.07 -2.84 -3.13
N LEU A 636 -10.75 -2.18 -2.19
CA LEU A 636 -11.27 -0.82 -2.37
C LEU A 636 -10.13 0.21 -2.41
N ILE A 637 -9.13 0.09 -1.53
CA ILE A 637 -7.92 0.94 -1.58
C ILE A 637 -7.23 0.80 -2.92
N GLN A 638 -7.02 -0.43 -3.38
CA GLN A 638 -6.35 -0.73 -4.63
C GLN A 638 -7.02 -0.05 -5.83
N GLN A 639 -8.35 -0.18 -5.98
CA GLN A 639 -9.05 0.42 -7.12
C GLN A 639 -9.19 1.94 -6.99
N LEU A 640 -9.44 2.46 -5.79
CA LEU A 640 -9.57 3.90 -5.57
C LEU A 640 -8.22 4.62 -5.63
N GLN A 641 -7.09 3.91 -5.56
CA GLN A 641 -5.77 4.48 -5.84
C GLN A 641 -5.66 5.02 -7.27
N LEU A 642 -6.19 4.31 -8.27
CA LEU A 642 -6.24 4.83 -9.64
C LEU A 642 -7.07 6.12 -9.73
N MET A 643 -8.19 6.18 -9.00
CA MET A 643 -9.05 7.37 -9.00
C MET A 643 -8.38 8.55 -8.30
N LEU A 644 -7.78 8.33 -7.14
CA LEU A 644 -7.20 9.38 -6.29
C LEU A 644 -5.78 9.76 -6.70
N GLY A 645 -5.12 8.95 -7.53
CA GLY A 645 -3.83 9.20 -8.14
C GLY A 645 -2.62 8.94 -7.24
N HIS A 646 -2.81 8.61 -5.96
CA HIS A 646 -1.70 8.31 -5.05
C HIS A 646 -2.11 7.33 -3.92
N PRO A 647 -1.25 6.35 -3.54
CA PRO A 647 -1.55 5.40 -2.47
C PRO A 647 -1.94 6.06 -1.14
N VAL A 648 -1.23 7.12 -0.74
CA VAL A 648 -1.48 7.81 0.53
C VAL A 648 -2.86 8.48 0.55
N TYR A 649 -3.30 9.07 -0.56
CA TYR A 649 -4.64 9.65 -0.64
C TYR A 649 -5.71 8.56 -0.67
N ALA A 650 -5.44 7.45 -1.36
CA ALA A 650 -6.32 6.29 -1.39
C ALA A 650 -6.54 5.72 0.00
N VAL A 651 -5.46 5.37 0.71
CA VAL A 651 -5.52 4.87 2.08
C VAL A 651 -6.26 5.87 2.98
N ALA A 652 -5.94 7.17 2.90
CA ALA A 652 -6.59 8.18 3.73
C ALA A 652 -8.11 8.25 3.51
N VAL A 653 -8.54 8.43 2.26
CA VAL A 653 -9.96 8.58 1.91
C VAL A 653 -10.71 7.29 2.19
N VAL A 654 -10.16 6.14 1.79
CA VAL A 654 -10.82 4.85 1.96
C VAL A 654 -10.90 4.45 3.43
N PHE A 655 -9.80 4.53 4.19
CA PHE A 655 -9.85 4.25 5.63
C PHE A 655 -10.78 5.21 6.35
N SER A 656 -10.68 6.53 6.13
CA SER A 656 -11.57 7.47 6.80
C SER A 656 -13.04 7.20 6.46
N ALA A 657 -13.38 6.98 5.19
CA ALA A 657 -14.76 6.68 4.78
C ALA A 657 -15.25 5.35 5.35
N LEU A 658 -14.51 4.26 5.13
CA LEU A 658 -14.88 2.92 5.60
C LEU A 658 -15.09 2.91 7.11
N LEU A 659 -14.17 3.50 7.88
CA LEU A 659 -14.24 3.50 9.33
C LEU A 659 -15.35 4.43 9.84
N ILE A 660 -15.48 5.67 9.33
CA ILE A 660 -16.55 6.59 9.77
C ILE A 660 -17.93 6.00 9.47
N PHE A 661 -18.15 5.50 8.26
CA PHE A 661 -19.45 4.95 7.85
C PHE A 661 -19.73 3.59 8.49
N SER A 662 -18.74 2.73 8.67
CA SER A 662 -18.89 1.51 9.49
C SER A 662 -19.22 1.86 10.94
N GLY A 663 -18.67 2.97 11.46
CA GLY A 663 -19.02 3.51 12.76
C GLY A 663 -20.49 3.93 12.86
N LEU A 664 -21.00 4.64 11.86
CA LEU A 664 -22.42 4.98 11.74
C LEU A 664 -23.30 3.72 11.60
N GLY A 665 -22.85 2.74 10.82
CA GLY A 665 -23.52 1.45 10.67
C GLY A 665 -23.65 0.71 11.99
N SER A 666 -22.56 0.66 12.75
CA SER A 666 -22.52 0.11 14.11
C SER A 666 -23.51 0.82 15.04
N LEU A 667 -23.63 2.15 14.98
CA LEU A 667 -24.62 2.90 15.75
C LEU A 667 -26.06 2.56 15.37
N LEU A 668 -26.36 2.47 14.08
CA LEU A 668 -27.68 2.11 13.57
C LEU A 668 -28.07 0.67 13.94
N SER A 669 -27.08 -0.21 14.10
CA SER A 669 -27.29 -1.60 14.45
C SER A 669 -27.94 -1.80 15.83
N ASP A 670 -27.78 -0.85 16.75
CA ASP A 670 -28.45 -0.89 18.07
C ASP A 670 -29.98 -0.68 17.92
N ARG A 671 -30.42 0.01 16.84
CA ARG A 671 -31.85 0.24 16.55
C ARG A 671 -32.51 -0.90 15.77
N LEU A 672 -31.72 -1.77 15.15
CA LEU A 672 -32.23 -2.90 14.38
C LEU A 672 -32.67 -4.05 15.29
N GLU A 673 -33.77 -4.70 14.91
CA GLU A 673 -34.22 -5.93 15.55
C GLU A 673 -33.23 -7.08 15.29
N VAL A 674 -32.98 -7.89 16.32
CA VAL A 674 -32.03 -9.02 16.26
C VAL A 674 -32.45 -10.08 15.23
N ARG A 675 -33.76 -10.20 14.92
CA ARG A 675 -34.27 -11.13 13.92
C ARG A 675 -33.84 -10.74 12.50
N ALA A 676 -33.71 -9.45 12.21
CA ALA A 676 -33.27 -8.91 10.93
C ALA A 676 -31.73 -8.91 10.75
N GLY A 677 -30.97 -9.42 11.71
CA GLY A 677 -29.51 -9.26 11.72
C GLY A 677 -28.72 -10.05 10.67
N SER A 678 -29.35 -10.95 9.89
CA SER A 678 -28.74 -11.55 8.70
C SER A 678 -28.80 -10.65 7.46
N LEU A 679 -29.69 -9.65 7.45
CA LEU A 679 -29.86 -8.76 6.29
C LEU A 679 -28.61 -7.90 6.04
N PRO A 680 -27.96 -7.26 7.05
CA PRO A 680 -26.77 -6.47 6.79
C PRO A 680 -25.61 -7.26 6.16
N PRO A 681 -25.14 -8.41 6.68
CA PRO A 681 -24.07 -9.15 6.01
C PRO A 681 -24.47 -9.63 4.61
N ALA A 682 -25.74 -10.00 4.37
CA ALA A 682 -26.21 -10.35 3.02
C ALA A 682 -26.19 -9.15 2.05
N ALA A 683 -26.67 -7.99 2.49
CA ALA A 683 -26.66 -6.75 1.72
C ALA A 683 -25.22 -6.27 1.44
N GLY A 684 -24.32 -6.38 2.42
CA GLY A 684 -22.89 -6.09 2.25
C GLY A 684 -22.26 -7.00 1.20
N GLY A 685 -22.57 -8.30 1.25
CA GLY A 685 -22.16 -9.26 0.22
C GLY A 685 -22.67 -8.90 -1.18
N ALA A 686 -23.95 -8.53 -1.31
CA ALA A 686 -24.54 -8.11 -2.59
C ALA A 686 -23.89 -6.83 -3.15
N LEU A 687 -23.66 -5.81 -2.30
CA LEU A 687 -23.01 -4.56 -2.69
C LEU A 687 -21.55 -4.78 -3.11
N LEU A 688 -20.79 -5.60 -2.38
CA LEU A 688 -19.42 -5.96 -2.76
C LEU A 688 -19.38 -6.76 -4.06
N GLY A 689 -20.33 -7.66 -4.28
CA GLY A 689 -20.50 -8.38 -5.54
C GLY A 689 -20.80 -7.44 -6.71
N LEU A 690 -21.65 -6.42 -6.49
CA LEU A 690 -21.90 -5.36 -7.48
C LEU A 690 -20.62 -4.57 -7.77
N TYR A 691 -19.86 -4.18 -6.75
CA TYR A 691 -18.60 -3.44 -6.91
C TYR A 691 -17.52 -4.26 -7.62
N ALA A 692 -17.47 -5.58 -7.41
CA ALA A 692 -16.57 -6.45 -8.16
C ALA A 692 -16.79 -6.34 -9.68
N LEU A 693 -18.01 -6.01 -10.12
CA LEU A 693 -18.38 -5.85 -11.52
C LEU A 693 -18.26 -4.40 -12.01
N THR A 694 -18.68 -3.41 -11.21
CA THR A 694 -18.90 -2.03 -11.68
C THR A 694 -17.85 -1.04 -11.22
N LEU A 695 -17.13 -1.28 -10.12
CA LEU A 695 -16.29 -0.27 -9.46
C LEU A 695 -15.18 0.25 -10.36
N LEU A 696 -14.50 -0.63 -11.09
CA LEU A 696 -13.43 -0.21 -12.01
C LEU A 696 -13.96 0.70 -13.13
N GLY A 697 -15.16 0.43 -13.65
CA GLY A 697 -15.78 1.29 -14.66
C GLY A 697 -16.15 2.67 -14.12
N LEU A 698 -16.61 2.74 -12.86
CA LEU A 698 -16.86 4.00 -12.16
C LEU A 698 -15.55 4.77 -11.90
N VAL A 699 -14.49 4.07 -11.51
CA VAL A 699 -13.15 4.67 -11.37
C VAL A 699 -12.68 5.27 -12.69
N HIS A 700 -12.82 4.55 -13.81
CA HIS A 700 -12.51 5.05 -15.15
C HIS A 700 -13.40 6.20 -15.61
N LEU A 701 -14.61 6.35 -15.06
CA LEU A 701 -15.47 7.49 -15.35
C LEU A 701 -15.02 8.77 -14.62
N PHE A 702 -14.57 8.65 -13.36
CA PHE A 702 -14.31 9.80 -12.50
C PHE A 702 -12.83 10.18 -12.34
N HIS A 703 -11.87 9.31 -12.70
CA HIS A 703 -10.44 9.59 -12.45
C HIS A 703 -9.89 10.84 -13.16
N GLY A 704 -10.53 11.33 -14.22
CA GLY A 704 -10.18 12.60 -14.87
C GLY A 704 -10.57 13.86 -14.09
N ALA A 705 -11.52 13.78 -13.16
CA ALA A 705 -12.03 14.96 -12.45
C ALA A 705 -10.97 15.64 -11.55
N PRO A 706 -11.18 16.89 -11.10
CA PRO A 706 -10.34 17.51 -10.07
C PRO A 706 -10.26 16.68 -8.79
N LEU A 707 -9.13 16.75 -8.07
CA LEU A 707 -8.88 15.91 -6.87
C LEU A 707 -10.01 16.00 -5.82
N ALA A 708 -10.55 17.19 -5.58
CA ALA A 708 -11.63 17.39 -4.62
C ALA A 708 -12.91 16.61 -5.02
N ILE A 709 -13.26 16.62 -6.30
CA ILE A 709 -14.43 15.88 -6.81
C ILE A 709 -14.17 14.38 -6.72
N ARG A 710 -12.98 13.91 -7.12
CA ARG A 710 -12.59 12.50 -7.02
C ARG A 710 -12.65 12.00 -5.57
N ALA A 711 -12.09 12.77 -4.64
CA ALA A 711 -12.16 12.47 -3.21
C ALA A 711 -13.61 12.43 -2.70
N GLY A 712 -14.43 13.42 -3.06
CA GLY A 712 -15.85 13.46 -2.67
C GLY A 712 -16.67 12.30 -3.23
N VAL A 713 -16.51 11.97 -4.51
CA VAL A 713 -17.17 10.83 -5.16
C VAL A 713 -16.70 9.51 -4.55
N GLY A 714 -15.39 9.33 -4.35
CA GLY A 714 -14.85 8.14 -3.68
C GLY A 714 -15.39 7.96 -2.26
N PHE A 715 -15.45 9.04 -1.49
CA PHE A 715 -16.05 9.04 -0.16
C PHE A 715 -17.54 8.65 -0.22
N ALA A 716 -18.32 9.27 -1.11
CA ALA A 716 -19.74 8.96 -1.27
C ALA A 716 -20.01 7.53 -1.75
N MET A 717 -19.18 6.99 -2.65
CA MET A 717 -19.28 5.62 -3.14
C MET A 717 -19.02 4.60 -2.02
N LEU A 718 -18.22 4.92 -1.01
CA LEU A 718 -17.95 3.99 0.09
C LEU A 718 -19.07 3.96 1.13
N LEU A 719 -19.91 4.99 1.22
CA LEU A 719 -21.01 5.09 2.19
C LEU A 719 -21.90 3.84 2.26
N PRO A 720 -22.56 3.37 1.17
CA PRO A 720 -23.52 2.28 1.27
C PRO A 720 -22.88 0.98 1.74
N VAL A 721 -21.71 0.64 1.20
CA VAL A 721 -21.02 -0.62 1.52
C VAL A 721 -20.46 -0.60 2.94
N ALA A 722 -19.82 0.50 3.35
CA ALA A 722 -19.24 0.66 4.68
C ALA A 722 -20.30 0.69 5.77
N LEU A 723 -21.39 1.43 5.56
CA LEU A 723 -22.51 1.50 6.51
C LEU A 723 -23.04 0.10 6.83
N VAL A 724 -23.23 -0.72 5.81
CA VAL A 724 -23.75 -2.08 5.97
C VAL A 724 -22.68 -3.03 6.56
N MET A 725 -21.41 -2.89 6.18
CA MET A 725 -20.30 -3.69 6.72
C MET A 725 -20.00 -3.43 8.20
N GLY A 726 -20.40 -2.28 8.76
CA GLY A 726 -20.23 -1.94 10.18
C GLY A 726 -21.28 -2.52 11.13
N MET A 727 -22.42 -2.99 10.62
CA MET A 727 -23.53 -3.56 11.41
C MET A 727 -23.32 -5.01 11.93
N PRO A 728 -22.68 -5.94 11.20
CA PRO A 728 -22.61 -7.36 11.55
C PRO A 728 -21.96 -7.65 12.90
N PHE A 729 -20.92 -6.91 13.29
CA PHE A 729 -20.17 -7.21 14.51
C PHE A 729 -21.03 -6.95 15.78
N PRO A 730 -21.62 -5.76 16.02
CA PRO A 730 -22.52 -5.55 17.16
C PRO A 730 -23.77 -6.44 17.15
N LEU A 731 -24.36 -6.71 15.97
CA LEU A 731 -25.51 -7.62 15.84
C LEU A 731 -25.14 -9.06 16.20
N GLY A 732 -23.94 -9.49 15.84
CA GLY A 732 -23.36 -10.76 16.26
C GLY A 732 -23.20 -10.83 17.78
N LEU A 733 -22.68 -9.77 18.40
CA LEU A 733 -22.55 -9.70 19.87
C LEU A 733 -23.91 -9.80 20.58
N ARG A 734 -24.96 -9.15 20.07
CA ARG A 734 -26.29 -9.18 20.70
C ARG A 734 -26.99 -10.55 20.59
N ARG A 735 -26.70 -11.36 19.55
CA ARG A 735 -27.39 -12.65 19.29
C ARG A 735 -26.57 -13.87 19.68
N LEU A 736 -25.29 -13.88 19.32
CA LEU A 736 -24.44 -15.07 19.33
C LEU A 736 -23.58 -15.18 20.59
N VAL A 737 -23.43 -14.09 21.35
CA VAL A 737 -22.61 -14.02 22.55
C VAL A 737 -23.51 -13.99 23.79
N ARG A 738 -23.28 -14.93 24.71
CA ARG A 738 -24.09 -15.16 25.92
C ARG A 738 -23.36 -14.84 27.22
N SER A 739 -22.04 -14.67 27.17
CA SER A 739 -21.22 -14.38 28.35
C SER A 739 -20.10 -13.39 28.04
N GLU A 740 -19.56 -12.73 29.07
CA GLU A 740 -18.41 -11.83 28.92
C GLU A 740 -17.16 -12.53 28.38
N GLY A 741 -17.00 -13.83 28.67
CA GLY A 741 -15.91 -14.65 28.13
C GLY A 741 -16.06 -14.92 26.63
N GLU A 742 -17.30 -15.16 26.16
CA GLU A 742 -17.61 -15.31 24.73
C GLU A 742 -17.41 -13.98 23.97
N LEU A 743 -17.68 -12.83 24.61
CA LEU A 743 -17.41 -11.51 24.02
C LEU A 743 -15.91 -11.30 23.79
N ALA A 744 -15.07 -11.66 24.77
CA ALA A 744 -13.62 -11.57 24.63
C ALA A 744 -13.07 -12.53 23.56
N TRP A 745 -13.65 -13.72 23.42
CA TRP A 745 -13.32 -14.65 22.33
C TRP A 745 -13.76 -14.16 20.96
N ALA A 746 -14.95 -13.58 20.84
CA ALA A 746 -15.43 -12.97 19.60
C ALA A 746 -14.49 -11.84 19.13
N TRP A 747 -14.04 -11.00 20.07
CA TRP A 747 -13.04 -9.97 19.82
C TRP A 747 -11.70 -10.54 19.37
N ALA A 748 -11.20 -11.56 20.07
CA ALA A 748 -9.94 -12.23 19.73
C ALA A 748 -9.99 -12.85 18.32
N LEU A 749 -11.04 -13.62 18.03
CA LEU A 749 -11.20 -14.32 16.76
C LEU A 749 -11.34 -13.36 15.58
N ASN A 750 -12.11 -12.28 15.75
CA ASN A 750 -12.18 -11.22 14.75
C ASN A 750 -10.79 -10.61 14.52
N GLY A 751 -10.06 -10.24 15.58
CA GLY A 751 -8.71 -9.68 15.48
C GLY A 751 -7.72 -10.60 14.77
N PHE A 752 -7.61 -11.87 15.17
CA PHE A 752 -6.71 -12.82 14.51
C PHE A 752 -7.12 -13.17 13.08
N ALA A 753 -8.42 -13.25 12.80
CA ALA A 753 -8.92 -13.44 11.45
C ALA A 753 -8.57 -12.24 10.56
N SER A 754 -8.62 -11.00 11.08
CA SER A 754 -8.13 -9.81 10.38
C SER A 754 -6.62 -9.85 10.12
N VAL A 755 -5.78 -10.34 11.05
CA VAL A 755 -4.33 -10.52 10.82
C VAL A 755 -4.08 -11.44 9.62
N VAL A 756 -4.70 -12.63 9.63
CA VAL A 756 -4.57 -13.60 8.54
C VAL A 756 -5.18 -13.06 7.24
N GLY A 757 -6.34 -12.40 7.36
CA GLY A 757 -7.09 -11.79 6.27
C GLY A 757 -6.29 -10.74 5.53
N ALA A 758 -5.54 -9.88 6.23
CA ALA A 758 -4.70 -8.85 5.60
C ALA A 758 -3.63 -9.44 4.69
N SER A 759 -2.85 -10.42 5.18
CA SER A 759 -1.81 -11.07 4.37
C SER A 759 -2.40 -11.92 3.23
N LEU A 760 -3.50 -12.63 3.49
CA LEU A 760 -4.19 -13.44 2.48
C LEU A 760 -4.81 -12.57 1.39
N ALA A 761 -5.47 -11.47 1.76
CA ALA A 761 -6.08 -10.52 0.82
C ALA A 761 -5.02 -9.87 -0.07
N ALA A 762 -3.89 -9.44 0.48
CA ALA A 762 -2.78 -8.92 -0.31
C ALA A 762 -2.26 -9.96 -1.33
N LEU A 763 -2.12 -11.23 -0.92
CA LEU A 763 -1.70 -12.30 -1.84
C LEU A 763 -2.74 -12.56 -2.94
N VAL A 764 -4.02 -12.56 -2.59
CA VAL A 764 -5.13 -12.70 -3.56
C VAL A 764 -5.20 -11.50 -4.51
N ALA A 765 -5.01 -10.27 -4.02
CA ALA A 765 -4.95 -9.07 -4.85
C ALA A 765 -3.83 -9.18 -5.89
N VAL A 766 -2.65 -9.60 -5.44
CA VAL A 766 -1.46 -9.76 -6.29
C VAL A 766 -1.65 -10.88 -7.32
N GLU A 767 -2.25 -12.03 -6.96
CA GLU A 767 -2.40 -13.18 -7.87
C GLU A 767 -3.63 -13.10 -8.78
N LEU A 768 -4.77 -12.65 -8.27
CA LEU A 768 -6.08 -12.72 -8.94
C LEU A 768 -6.69 -11.34 -9.23
N GLY A 769 -6.15 -10.26 -8.66
CA GLY A 769 -6.63 -8.89 -8.85
C GLY A 769 -7.78 -8.49 -7.92
N SER A 770 -8.09 -7.19 -7.95
CA SER A 770 -9.09 -6.54 -7.08
C SER A 770 -10.51 -7.09 -7.25
N ARG A 771 -10.93 -7.44 -8.47
CA ARG A 771 -12.27 -7.99 -8.75
C ARG A 771 -12.50 -9.32 -8.05
N ALA A 772 -11.52 -10.22 -8.12
CA ALA A 772 -11.58 -11.52 -7.46
C ALA A 772 -11.57 -11.37 -5.93
N LEU A 773 -10.79 -10.41 -5.42
CA LEU A 773 -10.75 -10.11 -3.99
C LEU A 773 -12.09 -9.57 -3.47
N LEU A 774 -12.73 -8.64 -4.19
CA LEU A 774 -14.10 -8.17 -3.86
C LEU A 774 -15.13 -9.29 -3.90
N ALA A 775 -15.05 -10.20 -4.89
CA ALA A 775 -15.93 -11.36 -4.98
C ALA A 775 -15.71 -12.34 -3.81
N ALA A 776 -14.47 -12.55 -3.38
CA ALA A 776 -14.15 -13.37 -2.21
C ALA A 776 -14.69 -12.75 -0.91
N ALA A 777 -14.54 -11.43 -0.74
CA ALA A 777 -15.12 -10.70 0.38
C ALA A 777 -16.67 -10.78 0.38
N ALA A 778 -17.29 -10.65 -0.79
CA ALA A 778 -18.73 -10.80 -0.96
C ALA A 778 -19.22 -12.19 -0.53
N ALA A 779 -18.53 -13.25 -0.99
CA ALA A 779 -18.85 -14.62 -0.60
C ALA A 779 -18.71 -14.85 0.91
N GLY A 780 -17.67 -14.29 1.54
CA GLY A 780 -17.47 -14.37 2.99
C GLY A 780 -18.58 -13.69 3.80
N TYR A 781 -19.05 -12.53 3.36
CA TYR A 781 -20.19 -11.84 3.97
C TYR A 781 -21.53 -12.58 3.78
N VAL A 782 -21.78 -13.12 2.60
CA VAL A 782 -22.97 -13.98 2.35
C VAL A 782 -22.93 -15.21 3.25
N PHE A 783 -21.77 -15.84 3.39
CA PHE A 783 -21.63 -17.01 4.27
C PHE A 783 -21.83 -16.64 5.75
N ALA A 784 -21.32 -15.48 6.20
CA ALA A 784 -21.60 -14.97 7.54
C ALA A 784 -23.11 -14.76 7.78
N ALA A 785 -23.85 -14.27 6.78
CA ALA A 785 -25.30 -14.12 6.87
C ALA A 785 -26.03 -15.47 7.06
N VAL A 786 -25.59 -16.52 6.35
CA VAL A 786 -26.11 -17.89 6.51
C VAL A 786 -25.82 -18.42 7.91
N VAL A 787 -24.60 -18.24 8.41
CA VAL A 787 -24.21 -18.68 9.76
C VAL A 787 -25.04 -17.97 10.83
N TYR A 788 -25.33 -16.68 10.65
CA TYR A 788 -26.19 -15.90 11.54
C TYR A 788 -27.63 -16.42 11.54
N ALA A 789 -28.20 -16.66 10.35
CA ALA A 789 -29.58 -17.12 10.17
C ALA A 789 -29.79 -18.54 10.73
N ALA A 790 -28.81 -19.42 10.59
CA ALA A 790 -28.85 -20.79 11.12
C ALA A 790 -28.83 -20.87 12.66
N GLY A 791 -28.58 -19.76 13.35
CA GLY A 791 -28.67 -19.66 14.81
C GLY A 791 -30.13 -19.70 15.28
N SER A 792 -30.51 -20.67 16.11
CA SER A 792 -31.83 -20.69 16.75
C SER A 792 -32.06 -19.43 17.59
N SER A 793 -33.24 -18.80 17.47
CA SER A 793 -33.66 -17.69 18.33
C SER A 793 -33.49 -18.04 19.81
N PRO A 794 -33.12 -17.09 20.68
CA PRO A 794 -33.23 -17.33 22.12
C PRO A 794 -34.69 -17.69 22.41
N ALA A 795 -34.90 -18.84 23.05
CA ALA A 795 -36.18 -19.17 23.65
C ALA A 795 -36.57 -17.99 24.54
N GLU A 796 -37.81 -17.52 24.39
CA GLU A 796 -38.43 -16.60 25.33
C GLU A 796 -38.12 -17.06 26.75
N ALA A 797 -37.64 -16.13 27.60
CA ALA A 797 -37.51 -16.40 29.01
C ALA A 797 -38.85 -16.95 29.52
N PRO A 798 -38.88 -18.08 30.26
CA PRO A 798 -40.13 -18.59 30.79
C PRO A 798 -40.77 -17.49 31.65
N GLY A 799 -42.02 -17.18 31.30
CA GLY A 799 -42.77 -16.06 31.84
C GLY A 799 -42.83 -16.07 33.37
N HIS A 800 -43.00 -14.86 33.89
CA HIS A 800 -43.38 -14.57 35.27
C HIS A 800 -44.29 -15.64 35.87
N THR A 801 -43.74 -16.52 36.71
CA THR A 801 -44.53 -17.18 37.75
C THR A 801 -44.95 -16.10 38.74
N GLU A 802 -46.22 -15.69 38.65
CA GLU A 802 -46.91 -14.96 39.71
C GLU A 802 -46.78 -15.76 41.01
N GLY A 803 -45.94 -15.26 41.91
CA GLY A 803 -45.80 -15.77 43.26
C GLY A 803 -47.09 -15.50 44.04
N ASN A 804 -47.84 -16.57 44.26
CA ASN A 804 -48.97 -16.70 45.17
C ASN A 804 -48.68 -15.98 46.51
N ARG A 805 -49.37 -14.86 46.76
CA ARG A 805 -49.33 -14.15 48.05
C ARG A 805 -50.09 -14.97 49.09
N SER A 806 -49.36 -15.49 50.07
CA SER A 806 -49.91 -15.96 51.33
C SER A 806 -50.68 -14.83 52.04
N ARG A 807 -52.01 -14.97 52.12
CA ARG A 807 -52.85 -14.23 53.06
C ARG A 807 -52.71 -14.88 54.43
N SER A 808 -52.04 -14.20 55.35
CA SER A 808 -52.19 -14.41 56.79
C SER A 808 -52.73 -13.14 57.41
N THR A 809 -54.00 -13.13 57.81
CA THR A 809 -54.54 -12.38 58.96
C THR A 809 -56.04 -12.62 59.06
N GLY A 810 -56.49 -13.06 60.24
CA GLY A 810 -57.81 -12.73 60.79
C GLY A 810 -58.86 -13.83 60.83
N CYS A 811 -58.95 -14.53 61.96
CA CYS A 811 -60.23 -14.64 62.66
C CYS A 811 -60.02 -14.76 64.18
N PRO A 812 -60.82 -14.06 65.00
CA PRO A 812 -60.75 -14.12 66.46
C PRO A 812 -61.67 -15.22 67.01
N ASP A 813 -61.35 -15.74 68.20
CA ASP A 813 -62.34 -16.03 69.24
C ASP A 813 -61.64 -16.50 70.53
N LYS A 814 -61.99 -15.79 71.62
CA LYS A 814 -61.71 -15.98 73.05
C LYS A 814 -60.34 -15.58 73.60
#